data_AF-A0A6B0Z5P0-F1
#
_entry.id   AF-A0A6B0Z5P0-F1
#
_cell.length_a   1.000
_cell.length_b   1.000
_cell.length_c   1.000
_cell.angle_alpha   90.00
_cell.angle_beta   90.00
_cell.angle_gamma   90.00
#
_symmetry.space_group_name_H-M   'P 1'
#
loop_
_entity.id
_entity.type
_entity.pdbx_description
1 polymer ?
#
loop_
_entity_poly.entity_id
_entity_poly.type
_entity_poly.pdbx_seq_one_letter_code
_entity_poly.pdbx_strand_id
1 'polypeptide(L)'
;MNNIGRVMPFGFIMRFWLLAVVSAAILTAAVACSEDPDPTSTPVPEPTATSAPPQPAATTAPPAATTAPPTATPVPPTATPEPEVEVIDAEPLSIVATSNIVGDWVSIIGGDRVDVLELVPRGADPHAYQPGARDIARVADSDLVFAVGLQLEGLWLEELIHNAAADHDSVFEIAEHVNPIPFVDVHGHGEDEHDEDEHAHDEDEHAHDEDEDEHAHEHDEDEHMEHEEGEHVELTGRLLVGDADSGHIIVLDLMTEEVSELDIHLPGPVSAIYASPSHRFGYAIYRGDEGDHAVHVIDGGVFLVPHGDHEDLVVLPVSEVGLTVNEELPIHFTNGGEWSAIFHDASGLVALLNEHEIEEEGHAYEIPYLNAGPQHGAAVPLENDLFAVTVMNPNPDDVLPIGVEVRNLYDEVVWDGSREACPGMHGEAHNHHGSAYGCNDGVLFIEPHGDHFDYWLIENGEGMPEGGRVGAVWAHHDAEHFFGYAVVVGPQGFANAGVWMIDPEGQEMVQVLSPSDDKNVVTGAFGHDGSVVYVYTYDGMLNAIDAADGDVIGEAQLTDPVDAGGGDAVPSLIIVGETLFMTESAHGHGHVIAFDLEHMEVVEEWELEIAPTSLAYVGIVSDEDHPEAGHGDEDEHAHEDEDEHAHEDEDEHAHEDEDEHAHEDEDEHMEEGDAHGHDHAHGAFDPHFWFDPDRVIIAVTEIAEQLSALEPASEDYFNANRDDYIAKLEELDHWIEDTVAAVDDHDRIMVTSHDAFGYFAAKYGFTVAGVIIPGGGTELEPSPQELAELVHEVEESGATVVFSEVQISDRLARTLADETGIRLVGGLHAGTLGGDGSGAENYLDFMRTNVGIIVGALSE
;
A
#
# COMPACT_ATOMS: atom_id res chain seq x y z
N MET A 1 -77.83 5.33 -11.87
CA MET A 1 -79.09 4.65 -12.27
C MET A 1 -78.85 4.08 -13.66
N ASN A 2 -79.11 2.81 -13.99
CA ASN A 2 -79.72 1.69 -13.28
C ASN A 2 -79.52 0.48 -14.22
N ASN A 3 -78.93 -0.62 -13.73
CA ASN A 3 -79.60 -1.82 -13.20
C ASN A 3 -79.88 -2.91 -14.24
N ILE A 4 -79.42 -4.13 -13.93
CA ILE A 4 -80.18 -5.35 -13.55
C ILE A 4 -79.09 -6.44 -13.40
N GLY A 5 -78.77 -7.01 -12.22
CA GLY A 5 -79.57 -7.93 -11.38
C GLY A 5 -79.34 -9.37 -11.87
N ARG A 6 -78.93 -10.40 -11.10
CA ARG A 6 -79.40 -10.94 -9.80
C ARG A 6 -78.67 -12.32 -9.65
N VAL A 7 -78.17 -12.87 -8.53
CA VAL A 7 -78.82 -13.50 -7.36
C VAL A 7 -77.69 -14.11 -6.47
N MET A 8 -77.77 -13.96 -5.15
CA MET A 8 -76.98 -14.60 -4.06
C MET A 8 -77.83 -15.77 -3.44
N PRO A 9 -77.41 -16.65 -2.46
CA PRO A 9 -76.74 -16.20 -1.23
C PRO A 9 -75.98 -17.21 -0.27
N PHE A 10 -75.39 -16.63 0.80
CA PHE A 10 -75.18 -17.10 2.21
C PHE A 10 -74.28 -18.33 2.53
N GLY A 11 -73.34 -18.30 3.49
CA GLY A 11 -72.90 -17.24 4.43
C GLY A 11 -71.89 -17.67 5.53
N PHE A 12 -71.39 -16.66 6.28
CA PHE A 12 -70.91 -16.58 7.69
C PHE A 12 -69.65 -17.36 8.17
N ILE A 13 -68.46 -16.75 8.42
CA ILE A 13 -67.91 -15.93 9.57
C ILE A 13 -67.63 -16.70 10.88
N MET A 14 -66.35 -16.82 11.34
CA MET A 14 -65.71 -16.07 12.47
C MET A 14 -64.50 -16.77 13.16
N ARG A 15 -63.51 -15.94 13.58
CA ARG A 15 -62.43 -16.18 14.56
C ARG A 15 -62.96 -16.29 16.02
N PHE A 16 -62.10 -16.82 16.92
CA PHE A 16 -61.82 -16.47 18.34
C PHE A 16 -62.19 -17.41 19.54
N TRP A 17 -61.18 -17.57 20.43
CA TRP A 17 -61.13 -17.89 21.90
C TRP A 17 -61.29 -19.32 22.49
N LEU A 18 -60.15 -19.85 23.00
CA LEU A 18 -59.83 -20.48 24.32
C LEU A 18 -60.92 -21.15 25.21
N LEU A 19 -60.68 -22.41 25.64
CA LEU A 19 -61.01 -23.10 26.93
C LEU A 19 -60.59 -24.59 26.80
N ALA A 20 -59.70 -25.24 27.57
CA ALA A 20 -59.58 -25.49 29.02
C ALA A 20 -59.87 -26.97 29.41
N VAL A 21 -58.91 -27.57 30.14
CA VAL A 21 -59.04 -28.62 31.19
C VAL A 21 -59.21 -30.10 30.75
N VAL A 22 -58.25 -30.97 31.13
CA VAL A 22 -58.35 -31.99 32.21
C VAL A 22 -56.97 -32.56 32.52
N SER A 23 -56.59 -32.49 33.80
CA SER A 23 -55.40 -33.07 34.45
C SER A 23 -55.68 -34.45 35.09
N ALA A 24 -54.60 -35.03 35.63
CA ALA A 24 -54.48 -36.04 36.71
C ALA A 24 -54.09 -37.46 36.24
N ALA A 25 -52.93 -38.06 36.54
CA ALA A 25 -52.02 -38.14 37.71
C ALA A 25 -52.32 -39.30 38.69
N ILE A 26 -51.20 -39.81 39.26
CA ILE A 26 -50.98 -40.46 40.57
C ILE A 26 -50.97 -42.02 40.66
N LEU A 27 -49.80 -42.62 40.95
CA LEU A 27 -49.37 -43.29 42.22
C LEU A 27 -48.12 -44.20 41.97
N THR A 28 -46.88 -43.93 42.47
CA THR A 28 -46.26 -44.16 43.83
C THR A 28 -46.31 -45.61 44.35
N ALA A 29 -45.33 -46.22 45.03
CA ALA A 29 -44.04 -45.81 45.65
C ALA A 29 -43.31 -47.06 46.21
N ALA A 30 -42.01 -46.96 46.56
CA ALA A 30 -41.49 -47.25 47.91
C ALA A 30 -39.96 -46.99 48.03
N VAL A 31 -39.56 -46.64 49.26
CA VAL A 31 -38.33 -45.97 49.71
C VAL A 31 -37.34 -46.97 50.36
N ALA A 32 -36.01 -46.73 50.24
CA ALA A 32 -35.05 -46.55 51.37
C ALA A 32 -33.59 -47.02 51.11
N CYS A 33 -32.67 -46.07 51.26
CA CYS A 33 -31.35 -46.11 51.93
C CYS A 33 -30.13 -46.90 51.39
N SER A 34 -29.04 -46.11 51.31
CA SER A 34 -27.64 -46.31 51.79
C SER A 34 -26.53 -46.85 50.87
N GLU A 35 -25.49 -46.00 50.76
CA GLU A 35 -24.04 -46.29 50.72
C GLU A 35 -23.39 -46.67 49.36
N ASP A 36 -22.44 -45.82 48.95
CA ASP A 36 -21.23 -46.09 48.13
C ASP A 36 -20.44 -47.34 48.63
N PRO A 37 -19.43 -47.89 47.90
CA PRO A 37 -18.76 -47.40 46.67
C PRO A 37 -18.49 -48.47 45.57
N ASP A 38 -17.87 -48.00 44.47
CA ASP A 38 -16.86 -48.67 43.62
C ASP A 38 -17.30 -49.19 42.23
N PRO A 39 -16.78 -48.62 41.12
CA PRO A 39 -16.72 -49.29 39.83
C PRO A 39 -15.31 -49.81 39.53
N THR A 40 -15.16 -51.14 39.54
CA THR A 40 -14.04 -51.82 38.91
C THR A 40 -14.23 -51.89 37.39
N SER A 41 -13.34 -51.28 36.60
CA SER A 41 -12.42 -52.01 35.70
C SER A 41 -11.64 -51.07 34.75
N THR A 42 -10.36 -50.86 35.13
CA THR A 42 -9.13 -50.83 34.30
C THR A 42 -8.92 -49.77 33.18
N PRO A 43 -7.85 -48.96 33.28
CA PRO A 43 -7.34 -48.07 32.22
C PRO A 43 -6.16 -48.69 31.43
N VAL A 44 -5.84 -48.08 30.28
CA VAL A 44 -4.70 -48.31 29.36
C VAL A 44 -4.02 -46.94 29.14
N PRO A 45 -2.68 -46.85 28.89
CA PRO A 45 -1.76 -46.01 29.67
C PRO A 45 -1.42 -44.63 29.06
N GLU A 46 -1.01 -43.70 29.93
CA GLU A 46 -0.36 -42.41 29.61
C GLU A 46 1.17 -42.52 29.48
N PRO A 47 1.83 -41.58 28.77
CA PRO A 47 3.28 -41.53 28.60
C PRO A 47 4.00 -40.86 29.78
N THR A 48 5.26 -41.25 29.94
CA THR A 48 6.17 -40.96 31.06
C THR A 48 6.80 -39.56 31.02
N ALA A 49 6.77 -38.84 32.14
CA ALA A 49 7.63 -37.68 32.43
C ALA A 49 8.62 -38.00 33.57
N THR A 50 9.89 -37.64 33.39
CA THR A 50 11.00 -37.82 34.35
C THR A 50 11.37 -36.50 35.03
N SER A 51 11.77 -36.63 36.29
CA SER A 51 12.02 -35.66 37.36
C SER A 51 13.07 -34.56 37.16
N ALA A 52 12.81 -33.39 37.78
CA ALA A 52 13.80 -32.44 38.29
C ALA A 52 13.69 -32.27 39.83
N PRO A 53 14.79 -32.03 40.59
CA PRO A 53 14.80 -32.01 42.06
C PRO A 53 14.63 -30.59 42.69
N PRO A 54 14.36 -30.50 44.02
CA PRO A 54 13.54 -29.43 44.62
C PRO A 54 14.30 -28.30 45.35
N GLN A 55 13.66 -27.13 45.43
CA GLN A 55 13.98 -26.02 46.35
C GLN A 55 13.66 -26.37 47.81
N PRO A 56 14.43 -25.86 48.81
CA PRO A 56 14.00 -25.82 50.20
C PRO A 56 13.60 -24.42 50.68
N ALA A 57 12.57 -24.41 51.52
CA ALA A 57 11.87 -23.26 52.08
C ALA A 57 12.58 -22.52 53.23
N ALA A 58 12.07 -21.31 53.49
CA ALA A 58 12.47 -20.27 54.43
C ALA A 58 12.49 -20.65 55.93
N THR A 59 13.30 -19.93 56.74
CA THR A 59 13.14 -19.85 58.20
C THR A 59 13.73 -18.55 58.80
N THR A 60 12.85 -17.71 59.37
CA THR A 60 12.94 -16.81 60.56
C THR A 60 13.88 -15.58 60.65
N ALA A 61 13.29 -14.51 61.22
CA ALA A 61 13.90 -13.23 61.65
C ALA A 61 14.36 -13.25 63.16
N PRO A 62 14.95 -12.19 63.76
CA PRO A 62 16.26 -12.26 64.44
C PRO A 62 16.27 -12.00 65.97
N PRO A 63 17.46 -11.99 66.62
CA PRO A 63 17.74 -10.89 67.56
C PRO A 63 19.17 -10.30 67.53
N ALA A 64 19.21 -8.97 67.70
CA ALA A 64 20.17 -8.05 68.35
C ALA A 64 21.68 -8.35 68.47
N ALA A 65 22.46 -7.46 67.82
CA ALA A 65 23.61 -6.66 68.28
C ALA A 65 24.73 -7.27 69.16
N THR A 66 25.99 -7.16 68.67
CA THR A 66 27.15 -6.63 69.43
C THR A 66 28.30 -6.27 68.46
N THR A 67 28.98 -5.18 68.77
CA THR A 67 29.98 -4.39 68.03
C THR A 67 31.41 -4.96 68.08
N ALA A 68 32.22 -4.65 67.05
CA ALA A 68 33.69 -4.63 67.08
C ALA A 68 34.28 -3.65 66.02
N PRO A 69 35.48 -3.07 66.24
CA PRO A 69 35.91 -1.76 65.72
C PRO A 69 36.72 -1.80 64.39
N PRO A 70 36.99 -0.63 63.73
CA PRO A 70 37.42 -0.57 62.33
C PRO A 70 38.93 -0.79 62.15
N THR A 71 39.31 -1.44 61.06
CA THR A 71 40.71 -1.58 60.61
C THR A 71 40.87 -0.84 59.27
N ALA A 72 41.98 -0.11 59.15
CA ALA A 72 42.28 0.89 58.14
C ALA A 72 42.33 0.35 56.69
N THR A 73 41.86 1.19 55.77
CA THR A 73 41.94 1.06 54.30
C THR A 73 43.38 1.29 53.80
N PRO A 74 43.87 0.53 52.81
CA PRO A 74 45.09 0.86 52.08
C PRO A 74 44.78 1.86 50.94
N VAL A 75 45.72 2.78 50.70
CA VAL A 75 45.71 3.76 49.61
C VAL A 75 46.12 3.07 48.29
N PRO A 76 45.42 3.28 47.16
CA PRO A 76 45.81 2.76 45.85
C PRO A 76 46.94 3.57 45.20
N PRO A 77 47.71 3.00 44.26
CA PRO A 77 48.82 3.69 43.61
C PRO A 77 48.33 4.73 42.61
N THR A 78 49.05 5.85 42.56
CA THR A 78 48.84 6.98 41.65
C THR A 78 49.02 6.54 40.19
N ALA A 79 47.94 6.55 39.42
CA ALA A 79 47.98 6.46 37.97
C ALA A 79 48.33 7.83 37.38
N THR A 80 49.15 7.80 36.32
CA THR A 80 49.42 8.91 35.41
C THR A 80 48.10 9.40 34.80
N PRO A 81 47.86 10.72 34.63
CA PRO A 81 46.62 11.17 34.02
C PRO A 81 46.56 10.69 32.56
N GLU A 82 45.51 9.93 32.23
CA GLU A 82 44.95 9.84 30.88
C GLU A 82 44.46 11.24 30.47
N PRO A 83 44.43 11.58 29.17
CA PRO A 83 43.89 12.85 28.72
C PRO A 83 42.44 12.97 29.23
N GLU A 84 42.14 14.07 29.92
CA GLU A 84 40.78 14.43 30.28
C GLU A 84 40.02 14.65 28.96
N VAL A 85 39.15 13.71 28.60
CA VAL A 85 38.08 13.96 27.62
C VAL A 85 37.16 14.97 28.29
N GLU A 86 37.13 16.17 27.73
CA GLU A 86 36.20 17.21 28.15
C GLU A 86 34.80 16.72 27.77
N VAL A 87 34.00 16.30 28.75
CA VAL A 87 32.59 15.96 28.52
C VAL A 87 31.88 17.28 28.25
N ILE A 88 31.68 17.59 26.97
CA ILE A 88 30.84 18.69 26.52
C ILE A 88 29.40 18.19 26.64
N ASP A 89 28.66 18.74 27.60
CA ASP A 89 27.24 18.44 27.90
C ASP A 89 26.35 19.12 26.82
N ALA A 90 26.51 18.70 25.56
CA ALA A 90 25.71 19.12 24.41
C ALA A 90 24.72 18.00 24.06
N GLU A 91 23.50 18.40 23.69
CA GLU A 91 22.49 17.46 23.18
C GLU A 91 22.95 16.91 21.82
N PRO A 92 22.75 15.61 21.54
CA PRO A 92 23.13 15.03 20.26
C PRO A 92 22.34 15.67 19.11
N LEU A 93 22.98 15.82 17.94
CA LEU A 93 22.32 16.29 16.72
C LEU A 93 21.30 15.24 16.26
N SER A 94 20.09 15.67 15.93
CA SER A 94 19.06 14.84 15.30
C SER A 94 19.36 14.73 13.80
N ILE A 95 19.72 13.55 13.32
CA ILE A 95 20.12 13.35 11.92
C ILE A 95 19.20 12.32 11.28
N VAL A 96 18.69 12.64 10.10
CA VAL A 96 17.98 11.67 9.26
C VAL A 96 18.91 11.22 8.14
N ALA A 97 18.95 9.92 7.87
CA ALA A 97 19.64 9.35 6.72
C ALA A 97 18.61 8.63 5.85
N THR A 98 18.55 8.96 4.56
CA THR A 98 17.61 8.33 3.62
C THR A 98 17.85 6.83 3.51
N SER A 99 19.11 6.41 3.39
CA SER A 99 19.54 5.00 3.34
C SER A 99 20.19 4.55 4.65
N ASN A 100 19.92 3.30 5.05
CA ASN A 100 20.59 2.67 6.20
C ASN A 100 22.10 2.42 5.99
N ILE A 101 22.59 2.40 4.75
CA ILE A 101 24.04 2.36 4.47
C ILE A 101 24.69 3.68 4.91
N VAL A 102 24.06 4.80 4.56
CA VAL A 102 24.48 6.14 4.99
C VAL A 102 24.31 6.28 6.51
N GLY A 103 23.19 5.79 7.05
CA GLY A 103 22.91 5.78 8.49
C GLY A 103 23.99 5.08 9.32
N ASP A 104 24.52 3.94 8.85
CA ASP A 104 25.65 3.23 9.48
C ASP A 104 26.90 4.12 9.53
N TRP A 105 27.24 4.80 8.44
CA TRP A 105 28.41 5.69 8.39
C TRP A 105 28.26 6.91 9.30
N VAL A 106 27.11 7.57 9.24
CA VAL A 106 26.80 8.73 10.09
C VAL A 106 26.87 8.33 11.56
N SER A 107 26.30 7.17 11.92
CA SER A 107 26.35 6.63 13.29
C SER A 107 27.79 6.35 13.76
N ILE A 108 28.64 5.80 12.88
CA ILE A 108 30.05 5.51 13.20
C ILE A 108 30.85 6.80 13.40
N ILE A 109 30.66 7.79 12.53
CA ILE A 109 31.42 9.06 12.57
C ILE A 109 30.93 9.93 13.72
N GLY A 110 29.61 10.09 13.83
CA GLY A 110 28.96 10.95 14.81
C GLY A 110 28.96 10.37 16.23
N GLY A 111 28.99 9.05 16.38
CA GLY A 111 29.05 8.38 17.68
C GLY A 111 27.93 8.81 18.63
N ASP A 112 28.26 9.11 19.88
CA ASP A 112 27.32 9.57 20.91
C ASP A 112 26.90 11.06 20.77
N ARG A 113 27.31 11.73 19.70
CA ARG A 113 26.98 13.14 19.41
C ARG A 113 25.89 13.32 18.37
N VAL A 114 25.42 12.22 17.79
CA VAL A 114 24.32 12.20 16.82
C VAL A 114 23.29 11.17 17.29
N ASP A 115 22.03 11.45 17.00
CA ASP A 115 20.93 10.49 17.04
C ASP A 115 20.49 10.30 15.59
N VAL A 116 20.73 9.11 15.03
CA VAL A 116 20.54 8.84 13.60
C VAL A 116 19.28 8.03 13.41
N LEU A 117 18.38 8.55 12.57
CA LEU A 117 17.20 7.86 12.10
C LEU A 117 17.39 7.46 10.63
N GLU A 118 17.20 6.18 10.32
CA GLU A 118 17.24 5.64 8.96
C GLU A 118 15.80 5.67 8.40
N LEU A 119 15.58 6.28 7.21
CA LEU A 119 14.25 6.28 6.56
C LEU A 119 13.98 4.92 5.91
N VAL A 120 14.80 4.51 4.93
CA VAL A 120 14.64 3.24 4.24
C VAL A 120 15.00 2.08 5.18
N PRO A 121 14.04 1.19 5.52
CA PRO A 121 14.28 0.07 6.41
C PRO A 121 15.32 -0.91 5.87
N ARG A 122 15.94 -1.66 6.78
CA ARG A 122 16.88 -2.73 6.40
C ARG A 122 16.14 -3.83 5.66
N GLY A 123 16.67 -4.21 4.50
CA GLY A 123 16.01 -5.18 3.59
C GLY A 123 14.99 -4.57 2.63
N ALA A 124 14.57 -3.32 2.80
CA ALA A 124 13.71 -2.61 1.85
C ALA A 124 14.50 -2.08 0.64
N ASP A 125 13.84 -1.95 -0.49
CA ASP A 125 14.40 -1.35 -1.71
C ASP A 125 14.37 0.19 -1.61
N PRO A 126 15.52 0.89 -1.69
CA PRO A 126 15.54 2.35 -1.64
C PRO A 126 14.91 3.03 -2.87
N HIS A 127 14.85 2.35 -4.01
CA HIS A 127 14.30 2.93 -5.24
C HIS A 127 12.77 3.00 -5.21
N ALA A 128 12.14 2.02 -4.57
CA ALA A 128 10.69 1.88 -4.46
C ALA A 128 10.16 2.24 -3.05
N TYR A 129 10.95 2.98 -2.26
CA TYR A 129 10.55 3.37 -0.92
C TYR A 129 9.51 4.49 -0.97
N GLN A 130 8.41 4.32 -0.25
CA GLN A 130 7.35 5.33 -0.15
C GLN A 130 7.31 5.91 1.27
N PRO A 131 7.70 7.19 1.47
CA PRO A 131 7.70 7.82 2.79
C PRO A 131 6.28 8.02 3.33
N GLY A 132 6.07 7.71 4.61
CA GLY A 132 4.80 7.96 5.29
C GLY A 132 4.78 9.25 6.13
N ALA A 133 3.61 9.58 6.70
CA ALA A 133 3.44 10.77 7.55
C ALA A 133 4.42 10.86 8.74
N ARG A 134 4.85 9.71 9.27
CA ARG A 134 5.89 9.64 10.32
C ARG A 134 7.24 10.19 9.83
N ASP A 135 7.59 9.91 8.58
CA ASP A 135 8.87 10.32 8.00
C ASP A 135 8.89 11.83 7.72
N ILE A 136 7.75 12.40 7.31
CA ILE A 136 7.56 13.86 7.19
C ILE A 136 7.89 14.56 8.51
N ALA A 137 7.29 14.08 9.62
CA ALA A 137 7.55 14.65 10.94
C ALA A 137 9.00 14.50 11.39
N ARG A 138 9.64 13.36 11.09
CA ARG A 138 11.05 13.09 11.44
C ARG A 138 12.01 13.98 10.67
N VAL A 139 11.74 14.19 9.38
CA VAL A 139 12.52 15.10 8.53
C VAL A 139 12.36 16.54 9.00
N ALA A 140 11.14 16.98 9.31
CA ALA A 140 10.86 18.33 9.79
C ALA A 140 11.57 18.66 11.13
N ASP A 141 11.71 17.67 12.01
CA ASP A 141 12.36 17.82 13.33
C ASP A 141 13.89 17.56 13.30
N SER A 142 14.47 17.25 12.15
CA SER A 142 15.90 16.93 12.01
C SER A 142 16.78 18.19 11.90
N ASP A 143 18.04 18.09 12.37
CA ASP A 143 19.04 19.13 12.18
C ASP A 143 19.67 19.09 10.77
N LEU A 144 19.73 17.89 10.17
CA LEU A 144 20.24 17.65 8.81
C LEU A 144 19.75 16.29 8.29
N VAL A 145 19.43 16.24 7.00
CA VAL A 145 19.14 15.02 6.24
C VAL A 145 20.36 14.67 5.37
N PHE A 146 20.90 13.46 5.53
CA PHE A 146 21.87 12.91 4.59
C PHE A 146 21.14 12.05 3.55
N ALA A 147 21.21 12.47 2.29
CA ALA A 147 20.71 11.74 1.15
C ALA A 147 21.86 11.10 0.36
N VAL A 148 21.58 10.03 -0.38
CA VAL A 148 22.50 9.49 -1.37
C VAL A 148 22.57 10.44 -2.54
N GLY A 149 21.45 10.80 -3.17
CA GLY A 149 21.38 11.64 -4.37
C GLY A 149 21.59 10.84 -5.67
N LEU A 150 21.76 11.56 -6.79
CA LEU A 150 21.81 10.98 -8.15
C LEU A 150 20.56 10.16 -8.52
N GLN A 151 19.38 10.65 -8.13
CA GLN A 151 18.08 10.03 -8.38
C GLN A 151 17.87 8.67 -7.67
N LEU A 152 18.71 8.26 -6.72
CA LEU A 152 18.44 7.04 -5.92
C LEU A 152 17.10 7.15 -5.19
N GLU A 153 16.90 8.28 -4.50
CA GLU A 153 15.66 8.58 -3.80
C GLU A 153 14.58 9.16 -4.72
N GLY A 154 14.85 9.31 -6.01
CA GLY A 154 13.87 9.74 -6.99
C GLY A 154 13.11 11.01 -6.61
N LEU A 155 11.81 11.00 -6.90
CA LEU A 155 10.87 12.07 -6.59
C LEU A 155 10.42 12.03 -5.12
N TRP A 156 10.44 10.86 -4.48
CA TRP A 156 9.89 10.70 -3.13
C TRP A 156 10.64 11.54 -2.10
N LEU A 157 11.94 11.77 -2.26
CA LEU A 157 12.68 12.66 -1.36
C LEU A 157 12.32 14.14 -1.58
N GLU A 158 12.10 14.55 -2.82
CA GLU A 158 11.69 15.93 -3.14
C GLU A 158 10.33 16.24 -2.51
N GLU A 159 9.37 15.33 -2.69
CA GLU A 159 8.04 15.39 -2.06
C GLU A 159 8.13 15.36 -0.53
N LEU A 160 8.93 14.46 0.04
CA LEU A 160 9.12 14.36 1.48
C LEU A 160 9.67 15.67 2.09
N ILE A 161 10.66 16.29 1.44
CA ILE A 161 11.24 17.57 1.87
C ILE A 161 10.23 18.71 1.73
N HIS A 162 9.48 18.73 0.63
CA HIS A 162 8.40 19.69 0.40
C HIS A 162 7.34 19.61 1.51
N ASN A 163 6.85 18.40 1.78
CA ASN A 163 5.81 18.12 2.76
C ASN A 163 6.28 18.35 4.21
N ALA A 164 7.56 18.10 4.50
CA ALA A 164 8.15 18.40 5.80
C ALA A 164 8.34 19.91 6.05
N ALA A 165 8.13 20.76 5.03
CA ALA A 165 8.51 22.18 5.03
C ALA A 165 9.96 22.40 5.50
N ALA A 166 10.83 21.42 5.21
CA ALA A 166 12.25 21.48 5.51
C ALA A 166 12.96 22.40 4.51
N ASP A 167 14.02 23.08 4.94
CA ASP A 167 14.84 23.89 4.03
C ASP A 167 15.65 22.94 3.14
N HIS A 168 15.67 23.11 1.82
CA HIS A 168 16.55 22.30 0.95
C HIS A 168 18.03 22.42 1.37
N ASP A 169 18.44 23.54 1.98
CA ASP A 169 19.78 23.71 2.55
C ASP A 169 20.06 22.75 3.74
N SER A 170 19.04 22.06 4.26
CA SER A 170 19.15 21.02 5.30
C SER A 170 19.26 19.59 4.74
N VAL A 171 19.30 19.42 3.41
CA VAL A 171 19.56 18.15 2.74
C VAL A 171 20.98 18.16 2.19
N PHE A 172 21.75 17.13 2.51
CA PHE A 172 23.09 16.93 1.95
C PHE A 172 23.13 15.64 1.15
N GLU A 173 23.17 15.78 -0.18
CA GLU A 173 23.35 14.66 -1.12
C GLU A 173 24.82 14.27 -1.23
N ILE A 174 25.15 13.06 -0.81
CA ILE A 174 26.54 12.61 -0.72
C ILE A 174 27.13 12.32 -2.10
N ALA A 175 26.34 11.74 -3.01
CA ALA A 175 26.84 11.18 -4.26
C ALA A 175 27.37 12.24 -5.24
N GLU A 176 26.93 13.49 -5.13
CA GLU A 176 27.49 14.61 -5.91
C GLU A 176 28.97 14.89 -5.57
N HIS A 177 29.41 14.52 -4.36
CA HIS A 177 30.74 14.81 -3.83
C HIS A 177 31.75 13.66 -4.00
N VAL A 178 31.31 12.47 -4.42
CA VAL A 178 32.15 11.26 -4.48
C VAL A 178 32.69 10.93 -5.87
N ASN A 179 32.61 11.88 -6.81
CA ASN A 179 33.04 11.70 -8.20
C ASN A 179 32.33 10.49 -8.85
N PRO A 180 31.01 10.61 -9.11
CA PRO A 180 30.22 9.50 -9.60
C PRO A 180 30.61 9.08 -11.02
N ILE A 181 30.31 7.83 -11.38
CA ILE A 181 30.51 7.30 -12.72
C ILE A 181 29.16 7.20 -13.45
N PRO A 182 29.13 7.34 -14.78
CA PRO A 182 27.92 7.03 -15.53
C PRO A 182 27.57 5.55 -15.43
N PHE A 183 26.31 5.21 -15.66
CA PHE A 183 25.90 3.82 -15.85
C PHE A 183 26.74 3.14 -16.93
N VAL A 184 26.94 1.83 -16.79
CA VAL A 184 27.74 1.07 -17.75
C VAL A 184 26.88 0.89 -18.99
N ASP A 185 27.24 1.54 -20.10
CA ASP A 185 26.57 1.36 -21.37
C ASP A 185 26.80 -0.08 -21.88
N VAL A 186 25.83 -0.96 -21.63
CA VAL A 186 25.88 -2.38 -22.02
C VAL A 186 25.63 -2.53 -23.53
N HIS A 187 25.17 -1.49 -24.21
CA HIS A 187 24.94 -1.46 -25.66
C HIS A 187 26.19 -1.04 -26.44
N GLY A 188 27.20 -1.92 -26.43
CA GLY A 188 28.46 -1.71 -27.13
C GLY A 188 28.32 -1.70 -28.66
N HIS A 189 28.19 -0.52 -29.27
CA HIS A 189 28.70 -0.26 -30.61
C HIS A 189 30.07 0.43 -30.53
N GLY A 190 31.13 -0.35 -30.72
CA GLY A 190 32.51 0.14 -30.67
C GLY A 190 32.81 1.17 -31.75
N GLU A 191 33.16 2.38 -31.33
CA GLU A 191 33.72 3.39 -32.23
C GLU A 191 35.25 3.42 -32.13
N ASP A 192 35.89 3.06 -33.25
CA ASP A 192 37.30 3.25 -33.51
C ASP A 192 37.63 4.77 -33.63
N GLU A 193 38.69 5.18 -32.94
CA GLU A 193 39.35 6.49 -32.99
C GLU A 193 39.46 7.10 -34.40
N HIS A 194 39.02 8.36 -34.61
CA HIS A 194 39.62 9.24 -35.64
C HIS A 194 39.56 10.75 -35.31
N ASP A 195 40.76 11.34 -35.32
CA ASP A 195 41.18 12.73 -35.08
C ASP A 195 40.60 13.84 -36.00
N GLU A 196 40.45 15.03 -35.40
CA GLU A 196 40.80 16.41 -35.84
C GLU A 196 40.25 17.00 -37.17
N ASP A 197 39.50 18.13 -37.10
CA ASP A 197 39.96 19.51 -37.40
C ASP A 197 38.88 20.52 -37.92
N GLU A 198 38.87 21.68 -37.24
CA GLU A 198 38.63 23.10 -37.64
C GLU A 198 37.69 23.52 -38.81
N HIS A 199 36.78 24.50 -38.58
CA HIS A 199 36.89 25.91 -39.03
C HIS A 199 35.59 26.76 -38.95
N ALA A 200 35.80 28.08 -38.92
CA ALA A 200 34.94 29.17 -38.43
C ALA A 200 34.36 30.13 -39.52
N HIS A 201 33.67 31.19 -39.02
CA HIS A 201 33.35 32.54 -39.60
C HIS A 201 31.97 32.71 -40.26
N ASP A 202 31.28 33.86 -40.29
CA ASP A 202 31.19 35.16 -39.58
C ASP A 202 30.12 36.00 -40.35
N GLU A 203 29.31 36.79 -39.60
CA GLU A 203 28.75 38.16 -39.79
C GLU A 203 28.00 38.71 -41.04
N ASP A 204 27.19 39.76 -40.71
CA ASP A 204 26.70 40.95 -41.47
C ASP A 204 25.24 40.92 -42.02
N GLU A 205 24.37 41.95 -42.01
CA GLU A 205 24.18 43.29 -41.37
C GLU A 205 22.92 43.97 -42.05
N HIS A 206 22.20 44.87 -41.33
CA HIS A 206 21.30 45.99 -41.79
C HIS A 206 19.84 45.72 -42.28
N ALA A 207 18.83 46.62 -42.24
CA ALA A 207 18.44 47.86 -41.51
C ALA A 207 17.10 48.44 -42.10
N HIS A 208 16.34 49.20 -41.29
CA HIS A 208 15.44 50.36 -41.58
C HIS A 208 13.90 50.27 -41.81
N ASP A 209 13.20 50.96 -40.88
CA ASP A 209 12.25 52.10 -40.98
C ASP A 209 10.76 51.99 -41.45
N GLU A 210 9.90 52.33 -40.46
CA GLU A 210 8.82 53.36 -40.41
C GLU A 210 7.59 53.34 -41.36
N ASP A 211 6.39 53.34 -40.74
CA ASP A 211 5.31 54.37 -40.83
C ASP A 211 3.85 53.92 -41.16
N GLU A 212 2.95 54.51 -40.36
CA GLU A 212 1.58 55.01 -40.64
C GLU A 212 0.32 54.21 -40.25
N ASP A 213 -0.43 54.85 -39.33
CA ASP A 213 -1.79 54.63 -38.83
C ASP A 213 -2.89 54.56 -39.91
N GLU A 214 -4.04 53.91 -39.60
CA GLU A 214 -5.39 54.53 -39.64
C GLU A 214 -6.54 53.53 -39.28
N HIS A 215 -7.11 53.71 -38.10
CA HIS A 215 -8.55 53.76 -37.74
C HIS A 215 -9.63 52.81 -38.32
N ALA A 216 -10.30 52.11 -37.38
CA ALA A 216 -11.72 52.29 -36.96
C ALA A 216 -12.79 51.18 -37.18
N HIS A 217 -13.62 51.07 -36.12
CA HIS A 217 -15.02 50.61 -35.96
C HIS A 217 -15.17 49.23 -35.30
N GLU A 218 -15.58 49.15 -34.02
CA GLU A 218 -16.90 49.37 -33.39
C GLU A 218 -17.88 48.18 -33.55
N HIS A 219 -18.53 47.85 -32.41
CA HIS A 219 -19.70 46.99 -32.17
C HIS A 219 -19.42 45.50 -31.87
N ASP A 220 -19.98 44.86 -30.84
CA ASP A 220 -21.03 45.23 -29.88
C ASP A 220 -20.86 44.37 -28.60
N GLU A 221 -21.33 44.91 -27.48
CA GLU A 221 -21.48 44.27 -26.18
C GLU A 221 -22.65 43.26 -26.20
N ASP A 222 -22.46 42.07 -25.63
CA ASP A 222 -23.55 41.27 -25.05
C ASP A 222 -23.04 40.55 -23.77
N GLU A 223 -23.46 41.13 -22.64
CA GLU A 223 -23.87 40.53 -21.36
C GLU A 223 -22.99 39.45 -20.70
N HIS A 224 -22.12 39.90 -19.78
CA HIS A 224 -21.63 39.13 -18.64
C HIS A 224 -22.81 38.67 -17.75
N MET A 225 -23.00 37.36 -17.64
CA MET A 225 -23.61 36.77 -16.45
C MET A 225 -22.47 36.31 -15.54
N GLU A 226 -22.33 37.01 -14.41
CA GLU A 226 -21.61 36.52 -13.24
C GLU A 226 -22.33 35.24 -12.78
N HIS A 227 -21.73 34.08 -13.04
CA HIS A 227 -22.05 32.87 -12.30
C HIS A 227 -21.33 32.98 -10.96
N GLU A 228 -22.08 32.80 -9.87
CA GLU A 228 -21.53 32.60 -8.53
C GLU A 228 -20.60 31.38 -8.61
N GLU A 229 -19.30 31.56 -8.33
CA GLU A 229 -18.35 30.47 -8.13
C GLU A 229 -18.84 29.66 -6.93
N GLY A 230 -19.46 28.51 -7.19
CA GLY A 230 -19.52 27.41 -6.23
C GLY A 230 -18.19 26.68 -6.28
N GLU A 231 -17.71 26.20 -5.15
CA GLU A 231 -16.66 25.19 -5.10
C GLU A 231 -17.20 23.93 -5.79
N HIS A 232 -16.58 23.54 -6.90
CA HIS A 232 -16.90 22.31 -7.64
C HIS A 232 -15.96 21.20 -7.17
N VAL A 233 -16.41 19.95 -7.25
CA VAL A 233 -15.58 18.78 -6.93
C VAL A 233 -14.56 18.54 -8.06
N GLU A 234 -13.27 18.76 -7.81
CA GLU A 234 -12.19 18.55 -8.79
C GLU A 234 -11.64 17.11 -8.77
N LEU A 235 -12.48 16.10 -9.05
CA LEU A 235 -12.03 14.70 -9.11
C LEU A 235 -12.10 14.12 -10.53
N THR A 236 -11.03 13.43 -10.95
CA THR A 236 -10.95 12.77 -12.26
C THR A 236 -11.56 11.37 -12.22
N GLY A 237 -12.89 11.29 -12.18
CA GLY A 237 -13.57 10.01 -12.13
C GLY A 237 -15.09 10.10 -12.12
N ARG A 238 -15.72 9.03 -11.65
CA ARG A 238 -17.17 8.84 -11.66
C ARG A 238 -17.64 8.16 -10.38
N LEU A 239 -18.85 8.48 -9.96
CA LEU A 239 -19.56 7.73 -8.92
C LEU A 239 -20.53 6.75 -9.56
N LEU A 240 -20.40 5.48 -9.20
CA LEU A 240 -21.40 4.45 -9.48
C LEU A 240 -22.36 4.37 -8.30
N VAL A 241 -23.64 4.64 -8.52
CA VAL A 241 -24.65 4.74 -7.46
C VAL A 241 -25.74 3.69 -7.68
N GLY A 242 -25.86 2.75 -6.73
CA GLY A 242 -26.82 1.65 -6.78
C GLY A 242 -28.17 1.98 -6.16
N ASP A 243 -29.26 1.59 -6.81
CA ASP A 243 -30.63 1.78 -6.32
C ASP A 243 -31.10 0.64 -5.38
N ALA A 244 -31.68 1.01 -4.23
CA ALA A 244 -32.32 0.08 -3.29
C ALA A 244 -33.61 -0.56 -3.82
N ASP A 245 -34.30 0.15 -4.70
CA ASP A 245 -35.66 -0.23 -5.11
C ASP A 245 -35.67 -0.98 -6.46
N SER A 246 -34.58 -0.92 -7.22
CA SER A 246 -34.46 -1.47 -8.57
C SER A 246 -33.03 -1.89 -8.95
N GLY A 247 -32.88 -2.47 -10.15
CA GLY A 247 -31.58 -2.86 -10.68
C GLY A 247 -30.85 -1.78 -11.47
N HIS A 248 -31.21 -0.51 -11.29
CA HIS A 248 -30.58 0.62 -11.96
C HIS A 248 -29.29 1.04 -11.23
N ILE A 249 -28.27 1.36 -12.01
CA ILE A 249 -27.03 1.98 -11.55
C ILE A 249 -26.91 3.34 -12.23
N ILE A 250 -26.85 4.39 -11.44
CA ILE A 250 -26.65 5.76 -11.91
C ILE A 250 -25.14 6.03 -11.93
N VAL A 251 -24.68 6.69 -12.98
CA VAL A 251 -23.32 7.18 -13.14
C VAL A 251 -23.35 8.69 -13.00
N LEU A 252 -22.65 9.21 -11.99
CA LEU A 252 -22.38 10.63 -11.85
C LEU A 252 -20.97 10.86 -12.38
N ASP A 253 -20.83 11.52 -13.52
CA ASP A 253 -19.53 11.85 -14.09
C ASP A 253 -19.03 13.16 -13.46
N LEU A 254 -18.02 13.08 -12.59
CA LEU A 254 -17.55 14.22 -11.80
C LEU A 254 -16.77 15.24 -12.66
N MET A 255 -16.27 14.82 -13.81
CA MET A 255 -15.53 15.70 -14.74
C MET A 255 -16.48 16.56 -15.58
N THR A 256 -17.69 16.07 -15.84
CA THR A 256 -18.66 16.74 -16.73
C THR A 256 -19.96 17.17 -16.03
N GLU A 257 -20.13 16.78 -14.77
CA GLU A 257 -21.36 16.88 -13.97
C GLU A 257 -22.57 16.16 -14.61
N GLU A 258 -22.34 15.28 -15.60
CA GLU A 258 -23.41 14.56 -16.26
C GLU A 258 -23.93 13.40 -15.40
N VAL A 259 -25.25 13.35 -15.23
CA VAL A 259 -25.95 12.23 -14.60
C VAL A 259 -26.52 11.33 -15.69
N SER A 260 -26.07 10.08 -15.73
CA SER A 260 -26.54 9.08 -16.68
C SER A 260 -26.90 7.76 -16.00
N GLU A 261 -27.57 6.86 -16.72
CA GLU A 261 -27.88 5.50 -16.25
C GLU A 261 -27.03 4.51 -17.03
N LEU A 262 -26.35 3.60 -16.33
CA LEU A 262 -25.58 2.53 -16.97
C LEU A 262 -26.54 1.56 -17.65
N ASP A 263 -26.27 1.20 -18.91
CA ASP A 263 -27.08 0.24 -19.68
C ASP A 263 -26.80 -1.20 -19.26
N ILE A 264 -27.15 -1.51 -18.01
CA ILE A 264 -27.13 -2.83 -17.39
C ILE A 264 -28.49 -3.09 -16.76
N HIS A 265 -28.98 -4.32 -16.84
CA HIS A 265 -30.28 -4.68 -16.29
C HIS A 265 -30.14 -5.74 -15.21
N LEU A 266 -29.92 -5.28 -13.98
CA LEU A 266 -29.98 -6.17 -12.82
C LEU A 266 -31.46 -6.54 -12.55
N PRO A 267 -31.78 -7.81 -12.19
CA PRO A 267 -33.17 -8.22 -12.04
C PRO A 267 -33.90 -7.61 -10.83
N GLY A 268 -33.17 -6.96 -9.93
CA GLY A 268 -33.68 -6.32 -8.72
C GLY A 268 -32.63 -5.42 -8.05
N PRO A 269 -32.88 -4.99 -6.80
CA PRO A 269 -32.06 -4.03 -6.05
C PRO A 269 -30.55 -4.28 -6.10
N VAL A 270 -29.80 -3.19 -6.28
CA VAL A 270 -28.34 -3.20 -6.13
C VAL A 270 -28.02 -3.29 -4.65
N SER A 271 -27.34 -4.37 -4.25
CA SER A 271 -27.09 -4.68 -2.85
C SER A 271 -25.90 -3.93 -2.26
N ALA A 272 -24.87 -3.74 -3.06
CA ALA A 272 -23.63 -3.04 -2.76
C ALA A 272 -22.89 -2.79 -4.08
N ILE A 273 -22.05 -1.77 -4.12
CA ILE A 273 -21.07 -1.55 -5.17
C ILE A 273 -19.74 -1.28 -4.46
N TYR A 274 -18.68 -1.95 -4.89
CA TYR A 274 -17.32 -1.74 -4.40
C TYR A 274 -16.40 -1.36 -5.55
N ALA A 275 -15.33 -0.62 -5.27
CA ALA A 275 -14.27 -0.35 -6.24
C ALA A 275 -13.21 -1.47 -6.21
N SER A 276 -12.54 -1.70 -7.33
CA SER A 276 -11.29 -2.45 -7.39
C SER A 276 -10.15 -1.67 -6.71
N PRO A 277 -9.01 -2.32 -6.40
CA PRO A 277 -7.87 -1.66 -5.77
C PRO A 277 -7.42 -0.38 -6.49
N SER A 278 -7.29 -0.41 -7.83
CA SER A 278 -6.88 0.78 -8.60
C SER A 278 -8.02 1.77 -8.87
N HIS A 279 -9.24 1.48 -8.40
CA HIS A 279 -10.46 2.20 -8.74
C HIS A 279 -10.85 2.19 -10.24
N ARG A 280 -10.22 1.39 -11.09
CA ARG A 280 -10.65 1.25 -12.48
C ARG A 280 -11.99 0.53 -12.63
N PHE A 281 -12.24 -0.51 -11.82
CA PHE A 281 -13.44 -1.35 -11.94
C PHE A 281 -14.39 -1.18 -10.75
N GLY A 282 -15.69 -1.30 -11.03
CA GLY A 282 -16.75 -1.40 -10.04
C GLY A 282 -17.36 -2.80 -9.98
N TYR A 283 -17.57 -3.33 -8.79
CA TYR A 283 -18.20 -4.62 -8.55
C TYR A 283 -19.62 -4.44 -8.01
N ALA A 284 -20.61 -4.49 -8.89
CA ALA A 284 -22.01 -4.35 -8.52
C ALA A 284 -22.59 -5.70 -8.07
N ILE A 285 -22.95 -5.78 -6.80
CA ILE A 285 -23.52 -6.99 -6.19
C ILE A 285 -25.04 -6.97 -6.29
N TYR A 286 -25.59 -8.03 -6.86
CA TYR A 286 -27.03 -8.31 -6.87
C TYR A 286 -27.33 -9.57 -6.04
N ARG A 287 -28.21 -9.41 -5.04
CA ARG A 287 -28.70 -10.52 -4.20
C ARG A 287 -30.19 -10.75 -4.43
N GLY A 288 -30.52 -11.64 -5.37
CA GLY A 288 -31.90 -12.01 -5.68
C GLY A 288 -32.48 -13.13 -4.81
N ASP A 289 -33.70 -13.55 -5.18
CA ASP A 289 -34.41 -14.68 -4.58
C ASP A 289 -33.96 -16.04 -5.18
N GLU A 290 -34.12 -17.13 -4.42
CA GLU A 290 -33.95 -18.52 -4.90
C GLU A 290 -32.59 -18.87 -5.55
N GLY A 291 -31.50 -18.20 -5.15
CA GLY A 291 -30.15 -18.47 -5.66
C GLY A 291 -29.75 -17.66 -6.90
N ASP A 292 -30.60 -16.73 -7.34
CA ASP A 292 -30.31 -15.79 -8.42
C ASP A 292 -29.44 -14.64 -7.88
N HIS A 293 -28.14 -14.89 -7.78
CA HIS A 293 -27.14 -13.96 -7.29
C HIS A 293 -26.09 -13.71 -8.37
N ALA A 294 -25.64 -12.47 -8.48
CA ALA A 294 -24.61 -12.11 -9.44
C ALA A 294 -23.74 -10.97 -8.90
N VAL A 295 -22.46 -10.98 -9.27
CA VAL A 295 -21.61 -9.80 -9.19
C VAL A 295 -21.22 -9.44 -10.61
N HIS A 296 -21.56 -8.21 -11.01
CA HIS A 296 -21.24 -7.67 -12.33
C HIS A 296 -20.00 -6.78 -12.24
N VAL A 297 -19.09 -6.94 -13.19
CA VAL A 297 -17.87 -6.12 -13.28
C VAL A 297 -18.09 -5.00 -14.28
N ILE A 298 -17.93 -3.77 -13.80
CA ILE A 298 -18.14 -2.52 -14.52
C ILE A 298 -16.78 -1.89 -14.74
N ASP A 299 -16.41 -1.59 -15.97
CA ASP A 299 -15.25 -0.75 -16.28
C ASP A 299 -15.67 0.71 -16.12
N GLY A 300 -15.01 1.39 -15.18
CA GLY A 300 -15.21 2.80 -14.92
C GLY A 300 -14.80 3.68 -16.09
N GLY A 301 -13.96 3.18 -17.00
CA GLY A 301 -13.56 3.86 -18.23
C GLY A 301 -12.71 5.10 -18.00
N VAL A 302 -12.10 5.27 -16.82
CA VAL A 302 -11.18 6.35 -16.50
C VAL A 302 -9.96 5.70 -15.87
N PHE A 303 -8.82 5.77 -16.56
CA PHE A 303 -7.58 5.14 -16.11
C PHE A 303 -6.37 5.80 -16.79
N LEU A 304 -5.19 5.57 -16.21
CA LEU A 304 -3.92 6.05 -16.72
C LEU A 304 -3.24 4.97 -17.57
N VAL A 305 -2.57 5.39 -18.63
CA VAL A 305 -1.73 4.51 -19.44
C VAL A 305 -0.31 5.05 -19.43
N PRO A 306 0.67 4.29 -18.92
CA PRO A 306 2.05 4.74 -18.89
C PRO A 306 2.63 4.82 -20.31
N HIS A 307 3.13 5.99 -20.67
CA HIS A 307 3.79 6.31 -21.94
C HIS A 307 5.27 6.63 -21.76
N GLY A 308 5.91 6.01 -20.76
CA GLY A 308 7.33 6.10 -20.50
C GLY A 308 7.69 7.23 -19.53
N ASP A 309 7.57 8.48 -19.94
CA ASP A 309 7.93 9.67 -19.14
C ASP A 309 6.73 10.39 -18.51
N HIS A 310 5.51 9.95 -18.85
CA HIS A 310 4.25 10.43 -18.28
C HIS A 310 3.19 9.34 -18.40
N GLU A 311 2.05 9.58 -17.77
CA GLU A 311 0.85 8.79 -17.96
C GLU A 311 -0.18 9.57 -18.76
N ASP A 312 -0.79 8.92 -19.75
CA ASP A 312 -1.89 9.48 -20.52
C ASP A 312 -3.22 9.10 -19.87
N LEU A 313 -4.00 10.11 -19.50
CA LEU A 313 -5.38 9.94 -19.07
C LEU A 313 -6.24 9.43 -20.22
N VAL A 314 -6.81 8.23 -20.03
CA VAL A 314 -7.80 7.65 -20.92
C VAL A 314 -9.19 7.79 -20.33
N VAL A 315 -10.10 8.44 -21.08
CA VAL A 315 -11.52 8.58 -20.73
C VAL A 315 -12.39 7.91 -21.80
N LEU A 316 -12.97 6.78 -21.45
CA LEU A 316 -13.95 6.01 -22.20
C LEU A 316 -15.31 6.05 -21.50
N PRO A 317 -16.42 5.74 -22.18
CA PRO A 317 -17.72 5.57 -21.53
C PRO A 317 -17.69 4.39 -20.54
N VAL A 318 -18.39 4.54 -19.41
CA VAL A 318 -18.61 3.43 -18.46
C VAL A 318 -19.28 2.27 -19.19
N SER A 319 -18.83 1.04 -18.95
CA SER A 319 -19.38 -0.14 -19.61
C SER A 319 -19.29 -1.39 -18.73
N GLU A 320 -20.12 -2.39 -19.01
CA GLU A 320 -20.00 -3.71 -18.38
C GLU A 320 -18.92 -4.53 -19.11
N VAL A 321 -17.96 -5.09 -18.37
CA VAL A 321 -16.88 -5.93 -18.93
C VAL A 321 -17.43 -7.22 -19.56
N GLY A 322 -18.60 -7.68 -19.10
CA GLY A 322 -19.22 -8.96 -19.47
C GLY A 322 -18.70 -10.15 -18.66
N LEU A 323 -17.90 -9.87 -17.63
CA LEU A 323 -17.49 -10.81 -16.59
C LEU A 323 -18.53 -10.81 -15.46
N THR A 324 -19.00 -11.98 -15.04
CA THR A 324 -20.00 -12.10 -13.96
C THR A 324 -19.69 -13.27 -13.03
N VAL A 325 -19.63 -12.99 -11.73
CA VAL A 325 -19.55 -14.03 -10.68
C VAL A 325 -20.97 -14.51 -10.36
N ASN A 326 -21.26 -15.79 -10.60
CA ASN A 326 -22.59 -16.38 -10.39
C ASN A 326 -22.55 -17.42 -9.27
N GLU A 327 -22.32 -16.96 -8.04
CA GLU A 327 -22.20 -17.83 -6.86
C GLU A 327 -23.16 -17.43 -5.73
N GLU A 328 -23.53 -18.40 -4.89
CA GLU A 328 -24.65 -18.23 -3.96
C GLU A 328 -24.33 -17.28 -2.78
N LEU A 329 -25.11 -16.19 -2.68
CA LEU A 329 -25.12 -15.24 -1.57
C LEU A 329 -23.76 -14.54 -1.32
N PRO A 330 -23.27 -13.73 -2.28
CA PRO A 330 -22.10 -12.85 -2.07
C PRO A 330 -22.40 -11.86 -0.93
N ILE A 331 -21.54 -11.78 0.07
CA ILE A 331 -21.71 -10.83 1.19
C ILE A 331 -20.46 -10.00 1.44
N HIS A 332 -19.38 -10.63 1.89
CA HIS A 332 -18.17 -9.93 2.30
C HIS A 332 -17.26 -9.69 1.09
N PHE A 333 -16.74 -8.47 1.01
CA PHE A 333 -15.86 -7.99 -0.05
C PHE A 333 -14.64 -7.37 0.63
N THR A 334 -13.45 -7.72 0.13
CA THR A 334 -12.20 -7.10 0.55
C THR A 334 -11.29 -6.94 -0.67
N ASN A 335 -10.39 -5.98 -0.61
CA ASN A 335 -9.36 -5.73 -1.60
C ASN A 335 -7.98 -5.68 -0.93
N GLY A 336 -6.93 -5.91 -1.71
CA GLY A 336 -5.53 -5.82 -1.28
C GLY A 336 -4.57 -6.18 -2.41
N GLY A 337 -3.54 -5.37 -2.62
CA GLY A 337 -2.73 -5.43 -3.84
C GLY A 337 -3.62 -5.32 -5.08
N GLU A 338 -3.41 -6.16 -6.08
CA GLU A 338 -4.25 -6.20 -7.29
C GLU A 338 -5.51 -7.09 -7.16
N TRP A 339 -5.74 -7.67 -5.98
CA TRP A 339 -6.76 -8.67 -5.78
C TRP A 339 -7.98 -8.12 -5.05
N SER A 340 -9.15 -8.58 -5.49
CA SER A 340 -10.42 -8.46 -4.76
C SER A 340 -10.97 -9.86 -4.45
N ALA A 341 -11.38 -10.07 -3.20
CA ALA A 341 -11.95 -11.33 -2.73
C ALA A 341 -13.41 -11.14 -2.35
N ILE A 342 -14.29 -11.99 -2.91
CA ILE A 342 -15.73 -11.98 -2.62
C ILE A 342 -16.12 -13.29 -1.96
N PHE A 343 -16.59 -13.23 -0.72
CA PHE A 343 -17.03 -14.40 0.01
C PHE A 343 -18.52 -14.68 -0.24
N HIS A 344 -18.82 -15.90 -0.69
CA HIS A 344 -20.18 -16.38 -0.96
C HIS A 344 -20.65 -17.28 0.17
N ASP A 345 -21.47 -16.75 1.06
CA ASP A 345 -21.83 -17.38 2.34
C ASP A 345 -22.46 -18.78 2.20
N ALA A 346 -23.34 -18.93 1.22
CA ALA A 346 -24.15 -20.14 1.08
C ALA A 346 -23.36 -21.29 0.45
N SER A 347 -22.46 -20.99 -0.51
CA SER A 347 -21.57 -21.97 -1.13
C SER A 347 -20.29 -22.19 -0.34
N GLY A 348 -19.82 -21.15 0.36
CA GLY A 348 -18.52 -21.11 1.03
C GLY A 348 -17.33 -20.90 0.10
N LEU A 349 -17.61 -20.49 -1.13
CA LEU A 349 -16.58 -20.21 -2.13
C LEU A 349 -16.16 -18.74 -2.02
N VAL A 350 -14.87 -18.50 -2.27
CA VAL A 350 -14.30 -17.16 -2.37
C VAL A 350 -13.95 -16.94 -3.82
N ALA A 351 -14.62 -16.01 -4.49
CA ALA A 351 -14.24 -15.60 -5.85
C ALA A 351 -13.07 -14.62 -5.76
N LEU A 352 -12.01 -14.86 -6.55
CA LEU A 352 -10.82 -14.02 -6.58
C LEU A 352 -10.73 -13.28 -7.91
N LEU A 353 -10.78 -11.96 -7.86
CA LEU A 353 -10.74 -11.08 -9.03
C LEU A 353 -9.39 -10.36 -9.01
N ASN A 354 -8.53 -10.63 -9.99
CA ASN A 354 -7.29 -9.87 -10.17
C ASN A 354 -7.55 -8.79 -11.23
N GLU A 355 -7.12 -7.58 -10.93
CA GLU A 355 -7.36 -6.42 -11.78
C GLU A 355 -6.66 -6.54 -13.13
N HIS A 356 -5.36 -6.84 -13.13
CA HIS A 356 -4.56 -7.03 -14.34
C HIS A 356 -5.15 -8.12 -15.28
N GLU A 357 -5.58 -9.25 -14.74
CA GLU A 357 -6.21 -10.32 -15.52
C GLU A 357 -7.55 -9.89 -16.14
N ILE A 358 -8.33 -9.04 -15.45
CA ILE A 358 -9.57 -8.46 -16.00
C ILE A 358 -9.24 -7.50 -17.15
N GLU A 359 -8.15 -6.72 -17.04
CA GLU A 359 -7.71 -5.81 -18.09
C GLU A 359 -7.26 -6.56 -19.35
N GLU A 360 -6.49 -7.63 -19.19
CA GLU A 360 -5.97 -8.42 -20.30
C GLU A 360 -7.03 -9.31 -20.96
N GLU A 361 -7.82 -10.03 -20.15
CA GLU A 361 -8.72 -11.08 -20.65
C GLU A 361 -10.20 -10.62 -20.71
N GLY A 362 -10.59 -9.61 -19.93
CA GLY A 362 -11.96 -9.12 -19.84
C GLY A 362 -12.95 -10.24 -19.48
N HIS A 363 -13.99 -10.41 -20.30
CA HIS A 363 -14.99 -11.48 -20.14
C HIS A 363 -14.44 -12.91 -20.26
N ALA A 364 -13.21 -13.09 -20.74
CA ALA A 364 -12.59 -14.42 -20.88
C ALA A 364 -11.90 -14.90 -19.59
N TYR A 365 -11.69 -14.01 -18.61
CA TYR A 365 -11.02 -14.31 -17.36
C TYR A 365 -11.66 -15.49 -16.60
N GLU A 366 -10.86 -16.52 -16.35
CA GLU A 366 -11.26 -17.69 -15.57
C GLU A 366 -11.06 -17.46 -14.08
N ILE A 367 -12.10 -16.95 -13.42
CA ILE A 367 -12.10 -16.62 -11.98
C ILE A 367 -11.67 -17.82 -11.12
N PRO A 368 -10.54 -17.75 -10.37
CA PRO A 368 -10.16 -18.74 -9.39
C PRO A 368 -11.04 -18.68 -8.13
N TYR A 369 -11.19 -19.82 -7.46
CA TYR A 369 -12.00 -19.94 -6.25
C TYR A 369 -11.28 -20.68 -5.12
N LEU A 370 -11.35 -20.14 -3.90
CA LEU A 370 -10.97 -20.83 -2.68
C LEU A 370 -12.20 -21.46 -2.01
N ASN A 371 -12.02 -22.56 -1.28
CA ASN A 371 -13.12 -23.28 -0.64
C ASN A 371 -13.05 -23.25 0.88
N ALA A 372 -13.68 -22.26 1.49
CA ALA A 372 -13.78 -22.12 2.93
C ALA A 372 -14.93 -22.95 3.54
N GLY A 373 -15.89 -23.35 2.70
CA GLY A 373 -17.12 -24.04 3.07
C GLY A 373 -18.21 -23.08 3.61
N PRO A 374 -19.51 -23.47 3.58
CA PRO A 374 -20.61 -22.57 3.89
C PRO A 374 -20.58 -21.98 5.31
N GLN A 375 -20.40 -20.66 5.41
CA GLN A 375 -20.32 -19.90 6.65
C GLN A 375 -20.59 -18.42 6.35
N HIS A 376 -20.80 -17.61 7.39
CA HIS A 376 -20.80 -16.16 7.25
C HIS A 376 -19.37 -15.64 7.49
N GLY A 377 -18.53 -15.80 6.48
CA GLY A 377 -17.08 -15.64 6.59
C GLY A 377 -16.54 -14.58 5.66
N ALA A 378 -15.25 -14.32 5.79
CA ALA A 378 -14.50 -13.41 4.94
C ALA A 378 -13.24 -14.07 4.41
N ALA A 379 -12.68 -13.45 3.38
CA ALA A 379 -11.33 -13.69 2.89
C ALA A 379 -10.67 -12.33 2.69
N VAL A 380 -9.37 -12.24 2.95
CA VAL A 380 -8.58 -11.01 2.82
C VAL A 380 -7.39 -11.33 1.92
N PRO A 381 -7.24 -10.67 0.77
CA PRO A 381 -6.02 -10.72 -0.02
C PRO A 381 -4.83 -10.19 0.80
N LEU A 382 -3.73 -10.91 0.75
CA LEU A 382 -2.44 -10.55 1.33
C LEU A 382 -1.40 -10.46 0.20
N GLU A 383 -0.20 -10.00 0.52
CA GLU A 383 0.93 -10.03 -0.39
C GLU A 383 1.27 -11.44 -0.89
N ASN A 384 1.99 -11.51 -2.02
CA ASN A 384 2.51 -12.75 -2.62
C ASN A 384 1.41 -13.78 -3.00
N ASP A 385 0.26 -13.31 -3.48
CA ASP A 385 -0.88 -14.14 -3.88
C ASP A 385 -1.37 -15.09 -2.76
N LEU A 386 -1.31 -14.60 -1.53
CA LEU A 386 -1.82 -15.29 -0.35
C LEU A 386 -3.17 -14.68 0.06
N PHE A 387 -4.00 -15.51 0.68
CA PHE A 387 -5.34 -15.12 1.10
C PHE A 387 -5.60 -15.64 2.51
N ALA A 388 -5.86 -14.73 3.44
CA ALA A 388 -6.32 -15.08 4.78
C ALA A 388 -7.83 -15.36 4.72
N VAL A 389 -8.21 -16.63 4.88
CA VAL A 389 -9.58 -17.12 4.75
C VAL A 389 -10.10 -17.61 6.09
N THR A 390 -11.29 -17.13 6.47
CA THR A 390 -11.93 -17.54 7.73
C THR A 390 -12.30 -19.03 7.76
N VAL A 391 -12.25 -19.62 8.96
CA VAL A 391 -12.44 -21.06 9.19
C VAL A 391 -13.79 -21.35 9.83
N MET A 392 -14.54 -22.24 9.19
CA MET A 392 -15.88 -22.63 9.61
C MET A 392 -15.92 -23.19 11.03
N ASN A 393 -16.96 -22.80 11.77
CA ASN A 393 -17.28 -23.37 13.05
C ASN A 393 -17.70 -24.85 12.93
N PRO A 394 -17.10 -25.78 13.69
CA PRO A 394 -17.52 -27.17 13.73
C PRO A 394 -18.95 -27.37 14.25
N ASN A 395 -19.54 -26.37 14.92
CA ASN A 395 -20.93 -26.37 15.35
C ASN A 395 -21.85 -25.94 14.20
N PRO A 396 -22.66 -26.84 13.61
CA PRO A 396 -23.48 -26.52 12.45
C PRO A 396 -24.66 -25.56 12.73
N ASP A 397 -24.93 -25.27 14.02
CA ASP A 397 -25.95 -24.30 14.42
C ASP A 397 -25.38 -22.87 14.52
N ASP A 398 -24.06 -22.68 14.32
CA ASP A 398 -23.36 -21.41 14.39
C ASP A 398 -22.60 -21.17 13.10
N VAL A 399 -23.04 -20.17 12.33
CA VAL A 399 -22.48 -19.86 11.01
C VAL A 399 -21.27 -18.93 11.09
N LEU A 400 -20.98 -18.37 12.26
CA LEU A 400 -19.86 -17.45 12.42
C LEU A 400 -18.53 -18.22 12.56
N PRO A 401 -17.48 -17.83 11.83
CA PRO A 401 -16.17 -18.46 11.87
C PRO A 401 -15.52 -18.43 13.26
N ILE A 402 -14.47 -19.22 13.41
CA ILE A 402 -13.75 -19.39 14.69
C ILE A 402 -12.25 -19.09 14.62
N GLY A 403 -11.72 -18.81 13.44
CA GLY A 403 -10.29 -18.61 13.19
C GLY A 403 -10.03 -18.32 11.71
N VAL A 404 -8.75 -18.30 11.34
CA VAL A 404 -8.28 -17.96 9.98
C VAL A 404 -7.21 -18.96 9.55
N GLU A 405 -7.19 -19.29 8.26
CA GLU A 405 -6.14 -20.02 7.57
C GLU A 405 -5.59 -19.13 6.45
N VAL A 406 -4.29 -19.14 6.22
CA VAL A 406 -3.72 -18.50 5.03
C VAL A 406 -3.56 -19.55 3.94
N ARG A 407 -4.02 -19.23 2.73
CA ARG A 407 -4.04 -20.12 1.57
C ARG A 407 -3.42 -19.44 0.35
N ASN A 408 -2.87 -20.23 -0.56
CA ASN A 408 -2.46 -19.75 -1.88
C ASN A 408 -3.61 -19.86 -2.91
N LEU A 409 -3.37 -19.37 -4.13
CA LEU A 409 -4.32 -19.47 -5.26
C LEU A 409 -4.77 -20.90 -5.61
N TYR A 410 -4.02 -21.92 -5.20
CA TYR A 410 -4.36 -23.33 -5.42
C TYR A 410 -5.21 -23.94 -4.30
N ASP A 411 -5.71 -23.11 -3.37
CA ASP A 411 -6.48 -23.51 -2.18
C ASP A 411 -5.66 -24.40 -1.22
N GLU A 412 -4.33 -24.31 -1.26
CA GLU A 412 -3.44 -25.01 -0.33
C GLU A 412 -3.21 -24.15 0.91
N VAL A 413 -3.46 -24.73 2.09
CA VAL A 413 -3.21 -24.08 3.37
C VAL A 413 -1.70 -23.95 3.61
N VAL A 414 -1.19 -22.73 3.60
CA VAL A 414 0.21 -22.41 3.91
C VAL A 414 0.40 -22.19 5.41
N TRP A 415 -0.63 -21.67 6.09
CA TRP A 415 -0.65 -21.48 7.54
C TRP A 415 -2.04 -21.71 8.13
N ASP A 416 -2.10 -22.28 9.32
CA ASP A 416 -3.35 -22.70 10.00
C ASP A 416 -3.44 -22.09 11.40
N GLY A 417 -4.16 -20.96 11.49
CA GLY A 417 -4.51 -20.26 12.72
C GLY A 417 -5.82 -20.73 13.37
N SER A 418 -6.50 -21.75 12.83
CA SER A 418 -7.77 -22.26 13.38
C SER A 418 -7.66 -22.83 14.80
N ARG A 419 -6.43 -23.02 15.28
CA ARG A 419 -6.12 -23.50 16.63
C ARG A 419 -6.35 -22.43 17.69
N GLU A 420 -6.39 -21.17 17.29
CA GLU A 420 -6.71 -20.07 18.18
C GLU A 420 -8.21 -19.86 18.25
N ALA A 421 -8.69 -19.61 19.46
CA ALA A 421 -10.11 -19.40 19.68
C ALA A 421 -10.42 -17.91 19.49
N CYS A 422 -10.98 -17.55 18.33
CA CYS A 422 -11.65 -16.27 18.12
C CYS A 422 -13.10 -16.55 17.70
N PRO A 423 -13.93 -17.06 18.62
CA PRO A 423 -15.25 -17.58 18.29
C PRO A 423 -16.21 -16.46 17.92
N GLY A 424 -17.05 -16.71 16.93
CA GLY A 424 -18.03 -15.72 16.49
C GLY A 424 -17.38 -14.57 15.72
N MET A 425 -16.36 -14.89 14.93
CA MET A 425 -15.59 -13.94 14.15
C MET A 425 -16.49 -13.18 13.17
N HIS A 426 -16.34 -11.86 13.13
CA HIS A 426 -17.07 -10.97 12.24
C HIS A 426 -16.43 -9.58 12.26
N GLY A 427 -16.29 -8.96 11.10
CA GLY A 427 -15.64 -7.68 10.94
C GLY A 427 -14.14 -7.89 10.76
N GLU A 428 -13.67 -7.49 9.60
CA GLU A 428 -12.31 -7.69 9.13
C GLU A 428 -11.81 -6.43 8.45
N ALA A 429 -10.51 -6.18 8.58
CA ALA A 429 -9.80 -5.17 7.82
C ALA A 429 -8.32 -5.53 7.76
N HIS A 430 -7.61 -4.93 6.81
CA HIS A 430 -6.19 -5.19 6.57
C HIS A 430 -5.49 -3.89 6.15
N ASN A 431 -4.24 -3.76 6.57
CA ASN A 431 -3.28 -2.76 6.11
C ASN A 431 -1.87 -3.39 6.07
N HIS A 432 -0.83 -2.59 5.79
CA HIS A 432 0.55 -3.09 5.70
C HIS A 432 1.09 -3.73 6.99
N HIS A 433 0.50 -3.44 8.16
CA HIS A 433 0.87 -4.07 9.43
C HIS A 433 0.28 -5.47 9.61
N GLY A 434 -0.81 -5.80 8.94
CA GLY A 434 -1.47 -7.09 9.10
C GLY A 434 -2.99 -7.03 9.01
N SER A 435 -3.66 -8.10 9.41
CA SER A 435 -5.11 -8.26 9.30
C SER A 435 -5.75 -8.41 10.67
N ALA A 436 -6.81 -7.66 10.91
CA ALA A 436 -7.57 -7.65 12.16
C ALA A 436 -8.96 -8.29 11.97
N TYR A 437 -9.36 -9.17 12.89
CA TYR A 437 -10.64 -9.87 12.86
C TYR A 437 -11.36 -9.76 14.21
N GLY A 438 -12.48 -9.06 14.25
CA GLY A 438 -13.32 -8.95 15.44
C GLY A 438 -13.96 -10.27 15.83
N CYS A 439 -14.06 -10.57 17.13
CA CYS A 439 -14.80 -11.72 17.65
C CYS A 439 -15.28 -11.51 19.08
N ASN A 440 -15.94 -12.52 19.65
CA ASN A 440 -16.58 -12.39 20.97
C ASN A 440 -15.59 -12.09 22.11
N ASP A 441 -14.33 -12.52 21.98
CA ASP A 441 -13.32 -12.41 23.03
C ASP A 441 -12.34 -11.25 22.81
N GLY A 442 -12.42 -10.55 21.67
CA GLY A 442 -11.46 -9.52 21.30
C GLY A 442 -11.34 -9.31 19.80
N VAL A 443 -10.13 -8.96 19.36
CA VAL A 443 -9.73 -8.88 17.95
C VAL A 443 -8.54 -9.81 17.74
N LEU A 444 -8.66 -10.78 16.83
CA LEU A 444 -7.52 -11.58 16.40
C LEU A 444 -6.72 -10.76 15.39
N PHE A 445 -5.45 -10.55 15.66
CA PHE A 445 -4.52 -9.90 14.74
C PHE A 445 -3.58 -10.94 14.14
N ILE A 446 -3.29 -10.79 12.85
CA ILE A 446 -2.38 -11.65 12.10
C ILE A 446 -1.39 -10.75 11.35
N GLU A 447 -0.10 -10.95 11.63
CA GLU A 447 1.01 -10.18 11.07
C GLU A 447 1.88 -11.10 10.17
N PRO A 448 1.99 -10.82 8.87
CA PRO A 448 2.85 -11.58 7.97
C PRO A 448 4.33 -11.22 8.13
N HIS A 449 5.21 -12.23 8.12
CA HIS A 449 6.67 -12.09 8.21
C HIS A 449 7.35 -13.01 7.18
N GLY A 450 7.24 -12.68 5.90
CA GLY A 450 7.83 -13.45 4.79
C GLY A 450 7.34 -14.91 4.72
N ASP A 451 8.01 -15.82 5.43
CA ASP A 451 7.70 -17.26 5.46
C ASP A 451 6.87 -17.72 6.67
N HIS A 452 6.54 -16.83 7.60
CA HIS A 452 5.71 -17.13 8.78
C HIS A 452 4.70 -16.04 9.09
N PHE A 453 3.78 -16.34 10.00
CA PHE A 453 2.72 -15.44 10.45
C PHE A 453 2.73 -15.41 11.98
N ASP A 454 2.95 -14.23 12.53
CA ASP A 454 2.72 -13.96 13.94
C ASP A 454 1.24 -13.61 14.15
N TYR A 455 0.74 -13.93 15.33
CA TYR A 455 -0.67 -13.71 15.66
C TYR A 455 -0.88 -13.61 17.15
N TRP A 456 -1.88 -12.84 17.54
CA TRP A 456 -2.32 -12.72 18.93
C TRP A 456 -3.77 -12.26 19.01
N LEU A 457 -4.41 -12.54 20.15
CA LEU A 457 -5.74 -12.03 20.47
C LEU A 457 -5.57 -10.76 21.32
N ILE A 458 -6.03 -9.63 20.79
CA ILE A 458 -6.17 -8.38 21.52
C ILE A 458 -7.48 -8.46 22.31
N GLU A 459 -7.42 -8.57 23.63
CA GLU A 459 -8.61 -8.73 24.47
C GLU A 459 -9.51 -7.49 24.43
N ASN A 460 -10.83 -7.69 24.54
CA ASN A 460 -11.80 -6.60 24.64
C ASN A 460 -11.39 -5.54 25.69
N GLY A 461 -11.34 -4.28 25.27
CA GLY A 461 -10.86 -3.16 26.09
C GLY A 461 -11.68 -2.90 27.36
N GLU A 462 -11.04 -2.26 28.36
CA GLU A 462 -11.70 -1.94 29.63
C GLU A 462 -12.91 -1.00 29.39
N GLY A 463 -14.08 -1.42 29.86
CA GLY A 463 -15.33 -0.66 29.70
C GLY A 463 -16.26 -1.19 28.61
N MET A 464 -15.82 -2.18 27.81
CA MET A 464 -16.70 -2.83 26.86
C MET A 464 -17.86 -3.53 27.60
N PRO A 465 -19.13 -3.32 27.18
CA PRO A 465 -20.27 -3.97 27.82
C PRO A 465 -20.16 -5.51 27.76
N GLU A 466 -20.73 -6.18 28.76
CA GLU A 466 -20.76 -7.66 28.79
C GLU A 466 -21.48 -8.22 27.56
N GLY A 467 -20.78 -9.06 26.79
CA GLY A 467 -21.28 -9.60 25.51
C GLY A 467 -21.13 -8.66 24.31
N GLY A 468 -20.40 -7.56 24.48
CA GLY A 468 -19.92 -6.72 23.40
C GLY A 468 -18.81 -7.41 22.60
N ARG A 469 -18.75 -7.11 21.31
CA ARG A 469 -17.66 -7.49 20.41
C ARG A 469 -17.46 -6.42 19.36
N VAL A 470 -16.25 -6.30 18.82
CA VAL A 470 -16.02 -5.58 17.57
C VAL A 470 -16.67 -6.37 16.44
N GLY A 471 -17.53 -5.71 15.65
CA GLY A 471 -18.32 -6.35 14.59
C GLY A 471 -18.09 -5.75 13.20
N ALA A 472 -17.45 -4.60 13.11
CA ALA A 472 -16.89 -4.04 11.89
C ALA A 472 -15.54 -3.42 12.25
N VAL A 473 -14.57 -3.53 11.35
CA VAL A 473 -13.22 -2.99 11.51
C VAL A 473 -12.94 -2.13 10.29
N TRP A 474 -12.28 -1.01 10.51
CA TRP A 474 -11.75 -0.11 9.49
C TRP A 474 -10.24 -0.07 9.62
N ALA A 475 -9.57 0.00 8.49
CA ALA A 475 -8.14 0.18 8.38
C ALA A 475 -7.83 1.16 7.25
N HIS A 476 -6.65 1.77 7.33
CA HIS A 476 -6.03 2.50 6.24
C HIS A 476 -4.62 1.97 6.04
N HIS A 477 -4.11 2.05 4.80
CA HIS A 477 -2.78 1.56 4.51
C HIS A 477 -1.72 2.34 5.28
N ASP A 478 -1.84 3.66 5.46
CA ASP A 478 -0.86 4.44 6.27
C ASP A 478 -1.13 4.50 7.77
N ALA A 479 -2.29 4.01 8.24
CA ALA A 479 -2.64 4.10 9.65
C ALA A 479 -2.07 2.93 10.46
N GLU A 480 -1.46 3.24 11.59
CA GLU A 480 -0.95 2.25 12.55
C GLU A 480 -2.09 1.48 13.23
N HIS A 481 -3.15 2.21 13.58
CA HIS A 481 -4.25 1.72 14.36
C HIS A 481 -5.42 1.30 13.49
N PHE A 482 -6.16 0.31 13.96
CA PHE A 482 -7.44 -0.08 13.39
C PHE A 482 -8.56 0.53 14.21
N PHE A 483 -9.71 0.79 13.59
CA PHE A 483 -10.87 1.32 14.29
C PHE A 483 -12.04 0.36 14.16
N GLY A 484 -12.58 -0.05 15.30
CA GLY A 484 -13.64 -1.04 15.39
C GLY A 484 -14.96 -0.45 15.88
N TYR A 485 -16.04 -0.70 15.16
CA TYR A 485 -17.39 -0.50 15.69
C TYR A 485 -17.82 -1.73 16.49
N ALA A 486 -18.09 -1.52 17.78
CA ALA A 486 -18.49 -2.58 18.68
C ALA A 486 -20.01 -2.64 18.87
N VAL A 487 -20.54 -3.87 18.98
CA VAL A 487 -21.96 -4.13 19.22
C VAL A 487 -22.15 -5.15 20.34
N VAL A 488 -23.23 -5.00 21.10
CA VAL A 488 -23.73 -6.02 22.05
C VAL A 488 -24.87 -6.78 21.40
N VAL A 489 -24.74 -8.11 21.30
CA VAL A 489 -25.81 -8.95 20.76
C VAL A 489 -26.77 -9.36 21.88
N GLY A 490 -27.98 -8.81 21.86
CA GLY A 490 -29.01 -9.06 22.88
C GLY A 490 -30.30 -9.67 22.34
N PRO A 491 -31.22 -10.13 23.22
CA PRO A 491 -32.52 -10.68 22.83
C PRO A 491 -33.45 -9.68 22.11
N GLN A 492 -33.11 -8.39 22.12
CA GLN A 492 -33.88 -7.31 21.50
C GLN A 492 -33.20 -6.76 20.24
N GLY A 493 -32.09 -7.38 19.78
CA GLY A 493 -31.29 -6.91 18.64
C GLY A 493 -29.87 -6.51 19.05
N PHE A 494 -29.21 -5.78 18.16
CA PHE A 494 -27.88 -5.21 18.38
C PHE A 494 -28.01 -3.89 19.15
N ALA A 495 -27.12 -3.68 20.12
CA ALA A 495 -26.97 -2.39 20.79
C ALA A 495 -25.55 -1.86 20.54
N ASN A 496 -25.43 -0.57 20.26
CA ASN A 496 -24.17 0.12 20.09
C ASN A 496 -23.28 -0.01 21.35
N ALA A 497 -22.02 -0.38 21.17
CA ALA A 497 -21.00 -0.47 22.22
C ALA A 497 -19.83 0.51 22.01
N GLY A 498 -19.97 1.49 21.12
CA GLY A 498 -19.02 2.54 20.83
C GLY A 498 -18.05 2.22 19.69
N VAL A 499 -17.20 3.18 19.38
CA VAL A 499 -16.04 3.01 18.49
C VAL A 499 -14.79 2.84 19.34
N TRP A 500 -13.94 1.92 18.93
CA TRP A 500 -12.75 1.50 19.65
C TRP A 500 -11.54 1.59 18.73
N MET A 501 -10.50 2.27 19.16
CA MET A 501 -9.19 2.19 18.54
C MET A 501 -8.52 0.90 19.00
N ILE A 502 -7.93 0.18 18.06
CA ILE A 502 -7.28 -1.11 18.22
C ILE A 502 -5.81 -0.87 17.91
N ASP A 503 -4.96 -1.09 18.92
CA ASP A 503 -3.50 -1.00 18.81
C ASP A 503 -2.91 -2.41 18.75
N PRO A 504 -2.48 -2.88 17.56
CA PRO A 504 -1.87 -4.18 17.41
C PRO A 504 -0.55 -4.31 18.20
N GLU A 505 0.30 -3.28 18.18
CA GLU A 505 1.64 -3.31 18.80
C GLU A 505 1.53 -3.29 20.34
N GLY A 506 0.72 -2.39 20.89
CA GLY A 506 0.42 -2.32 22.32
C GLY A 506 -0.46 -3.47 22.82
N GLN A 507 -1.08 -4.23 21.92
CA GLN A 507 -2.04 -5.31 22.20
C GLN A 507 -3.20 -4.84 23.08
N GLU A 508 -3.70 -3.64 22.83
CA GLU A 508 -4.81 -3.07 23.60
C GLU A 508 -5.88 -2.43 22.71
N MET A 509 -7.06 -2.24 23.31
CA MET A 509 -8.18 -1.53 22.68
C MET A 509 -8.69 -0.43 23.60
N VAL A 510 -8.86 0.76 23.05
CA VAL A 510 -9.29 1.96 23.78
C VAL A 510 -10.57 2.50 23.16
N GLN A 511 -11.57 2.83 23.98
CA GLN A 511 -12.80 3.43 23.48
C GLN A 511 -12.57 4.90 23.13
N VAL A 512 -12.78 5.25 21.86
CA VAL A 512 -12.62 6.63 21.34
C VAL A 512 -13.97 7.34 21.24
N LEU A 513 -15.04 6.62 20.91
CA LEU A 513 -16.40 7.16 20.89
C LEU A 513 -17.32 6.34 21.79
N SER A 514 -17.76 6.93 22.90
CA SER A 514 -18.69 6.27 23.81
C SER A 514 -20.08 6.11 23.19
N PRO A 515 -20.77 4.98 23.43
CA PRO A 515 -22.15 4.80 22.99
C PRO A 515 -23.05 5.81 23.71
N SER A 516 -23.95 6.45 22.96
CA SER A 516 -25.00 7.29 23.53
C SER A 516 -26.35 6.98 22.88
N ASP A 517 -27.45 7.28 23.58
CA ASP A 517 -28.81 6.98 23.12
C ASP A 517 -29.15 7.66 21.76
N ASP A 518 -28.44 8.74 21.40
CA ASP A 518 -28.63 9.51 20.17
C ASP A 518 -27.46 9.36 19.15
N LYS A 519 -26.30 8.82 19.55
CA LYS A 519 -25.09 8.64 18.71
C LYS A 519 -24.82 7.17 18.37
N ASN A 520 -25.77 6.52 17.70
CA ASN A 520 -25.49 5.21 17.13
C ASN A 520 -24.67 5.38 15.85
N VAL A 521 -23.63 4.56 15.68
CA VAL A 521 -22.80 4.59 14.47
C VAL A 521 -23.61 4.02 13.31
N VAL A 522 -23.58 4.73 12.19
CA VAL A 522 -24.13 4.28 10.91
C VAL A 522 -23.01 3.62 10.13
N THR A 523 -21.92 4.35 9.89
CA THR A 523 -20.74 3.90 9.16
C THR A 523 -19.53 4.77 9.55
N GLY A 524 -18.35 4.38 9.10
CA GLY A 524 -17.13 5.16 9.23
C GLY A 524 -16.14 4.81 8.13
N ALA A 525 -15.21 5.71 7.87
CA ALA A 525 -14.15 5.57 6.90
C ALA A 525 -12.93 6.41 7.33
N PHE A 526 -11.75 6.01 6.88
CA PHE A 526 -10.56 6.85 7.00
C PHE A 526 -10.59 7.98 5.95
N GLY A 527 -10.00 9.12 6.29
CA GLY A 527 -9.58 10.12 5.31
C GLY A 527 -8.49 9.57 4.40
N HIS A 528 -8.23 10.29 3.31
CA HIS A 528 -7.32 9.84 2.25
C HIS A 528 -5.88 9.53 2.72
N ASP A 529 -5.35 10.29 3.68
CA ASP A 529 -4.01 10.11 4.25
C ASP A 529 -3.97 9.15 5.47
N GLY A 530 -5.13 8.59 5.85
CA GLY A 530 -5.26 7.75 7.04
C GLY A 530 -5.07 8.46 8.39
N SER A 531 -4.86 9.78 8.43
CA SER A 531 -4.59 10.52 9.68
C SER A 531 -5.85 10.79 10.50
N VAL A 532 -7.02 10.77 9.85
CA VAL A 532 -8.32 11.01 10.48
C VAL A 532 -9.30 9.89 10.15
N VAL A 533 -10.05 9.43 11.15
CA VAL A 533 -11.21 8.55 10.98
C VAL A 533 -12.49 9.37 11.13
N TYR A 534 -13.33 9.33 10.10
CA TYR A 534 -14.63 9.97 10.09
C TYR A 534 -15.71 8.95 10.44
N VAL A 535 -16.46 9.22 11.51
CA VAL A 535 -17.56 8.36 11.99
C VAL A 535 -18.88 9.11 11.88
N TYR A 536 -19.78 8.59 11.03
CA TYR A 536 -21.12 9.13 10.85
C TYR A 536 -22.14 8.43 11.74
N THR A 537 -22.98 9.20 12.42
CA THR A 537 -23.94 8.72 13.42
C THR A 537 -25.40 9.01 13.04
N TYR A 538 -26.34 8.23 13.58
CA TYR A 538 -27.78 8.32 13.27
C TYR A 538 -28.43 9.66 13.63
N ASP A 539 -27.80 10.50 14.45
CA ASP A 539 -28.21 11.90 14.67
C ASP A 539 -27.79 12.84 13.54
N GLY A 540 -27.21 12.32 12.45
CA GLY A 540 -26.78 13.05 11.27
C GLY A 540 -25.42 13.75 11.44
N MET A 541 -24.67 13.39 12.49
CA MET A 541 -23.38 14.01 12.81
C MET A 541 -22.22 13.20 12.21
N LEU A 542 -21.24 13.91 11.65
CA LEU A 542 -19.92 13.40 11.28
C LEU A 542 -18.94 13.76 12.40
N ASN A 543 -18.23 12.78 12.92
CA ASN A 543 -17.24 12.93 13.99
C ASN A 543 -15.86 12.63 13.41
N ALA A 544 -14.94 13.59 13.42
CA ALA A 544 -13.56 13.43 13.00
C ALA A 544 -12.70 13.04 14.21
N ILE A 545 -11.99 11.92 14.10
CA ILE A 545 -11.19 11.32 15.16
C ILE A 545 -9.75 11.20 14.66
N ASP A 546 -8.79 11.74 15.40
CA ASP A 546 -7.37 11.57 15.09
C ASP A 546 -7.00 10.08 15.17
N ALA A 547 -6.42 9.55 14.09
CA ALA A 547 -6.12 8.12 13.98
C ALA A 547 -4.90 7.69 14.83
N ALA A 548 -4.03 8.63 15.22
CA ALA A 548 -2.82 8.35 15.97
C ALA A 548 -3.09 8.22 17.47
N ASP A 549 -3.97 9.05 18.04
CA ASP A 549 -4.26 9.03 19.48
C ASP A 549 -5.73 8.78 19.86
N GLY A 550 -6.64 8.78 18.87
CA GLY A 550 -8.06 8.51 19.08
C GLY A 550 -8.85 9.70 19.63
N ASP A 551 -8.29 10.90 19.68
CA ASP A 551 -8.99 12.10 20.14
C ASP A 551 -10.01 12.59 19.10
N VAL A 552 -11.20 12.97 19.56
CA VAL A 552 -12.19 13.63 18.69
C VAL A 552 -11.74 15.07 18.42
N ILE A 553 -11.32 15.33 17.19
CA ILE A 553 -10.79 16.63 16.75
C ILE A 553 -11.86 17.53 16.11
N GLY A 554 -12.97 16.96 15.63
CA GLY A 554 -14.04 17.71 14.98
C GLY A 554 -15.40 17.02 15.03
N GLU A 555 -16.48 17.82 14.97
CA GLU A 555 -17.85 17.35 14.81
C GLU A 555 -18.61 18.31 13.88
N ALA A 556 -19.30 17.79 12.87
CA ALA A 556 -20.16 18.56 11.96
C ALA A 556 -21.52 17.89 11.77
N GLN A 557 -22.56 18.70 11.56
CA GLN A 557 -23.88 18.20 11.17
C GLN A 557 -23.92 18.07 9.65
N LEU A 558 -23.98 16.83 9.16
CA LEU A 558 -23.95 16.55 7.73
C LEU A 558 -25.37 16.46 7.14
N THR A 559 -26.28 15.80 7.85
CA THR A 559 -27.70 15.67 7.43
C THR A 559 -28.64 15.84 8.61
N ASP A 560 -29.95 15.83 8.35
CA ASP A 560 -30.93 15.59 9.41
C ASP A 560 -30.77 14.16 10.02
N PRO A 561 -31.25 13.93 11.25
CA PRO A 561 -31.20 12.61 11.88
C PRO A 561 -31.88 11.51 11.07
N VAL A 562 -31.19 10.38 10.91
CA VAL A 562 -31.63 9.19 10.16
C VAL A 562 -32.59 8.35 11.01
N ASP A 563 -33.74 7.96 10.46
CA ASP A 563 -34.70 7.09 11.16
C ASP A 563 -34.23 5.62 11.15
N ALA A 564 -33.54 5.20 12.21
CA ALA A 564 -33.07 3.82 12.39
C ALA A 564 -34.19 2.74 12.39
N GLY A 565 -35.48 3.13 12.41
CA GLY A 565 -36.62 2.22 12.40
C GLY A 565 -37.57 2.36 11.21
N GLY A 566 -37.32 3.32 10.30
CA GLY A 566 -38.04 3.49 9.04
C GLY A 566 -37.46 2.55 7.99
N GLY A 567 -38.27 1.97 7.10
CA GLY A 567 -37.77 1.06 6.05
C GLY A 567 -36.94 1.73 4.96
N ASP A 568 -36.41 2.92 5.24
CA ASP A 568 -35.50 3.67 4.37
C ASP A 568 -34.11 3.01 4.43
N ALA A 569 -33.35 3.16 3.36
CA ALA A 569 -32.03 2.56 3.29
C ALA A 569 -31.03 3.32 4.16
N VAL A 570 -30.02 2.59 4.64
CA VAL A 570 -28.96 3.17 5.46
C VAL A 570 -28.00 3.93 4.54
N PRO A 571 -27.62 5.17 4.89
CA PRO A 571 -26.61 5.91 4.15
C PRO A 571 -25.31 5.12 3.98
N SER A 572 -24.78 5.10 2.77
CA SER A 572 -23.42 4.67 2.46
C SER A 572 -22.54 5.91 2.30
N LEU A 573 -21.27 5.77 2.65
CA LEU A 573 -20.27 6.84 2.64
C LEU A 573 -18.96 6.30 2.08
N ILE A 574 -18.31 7.08 1.22
CA ILE A 574 -16.93 6.88 0.79
C ILE A 574 -16.18 8.22 0.88
N ILE A 575 -14.87 8.17 0.98
CA ILE A 575 -13.99 9.36 0.94
C ILE A 575 -13.01 9.16 -0.21
N VAL A 576 -12.82 10.19 -1.02
CA VAL A 576 -11.91 10.23 -2.17
C VAL A 576 -11.23 11.59 -2.17
N GLY A 577 -9.90 11.61 -2.07
CA GLY A 577 -9.16 12.83 -1.76
C GLY A 577 -9.72 13.50 -0.50
N GLU A 578 -9.97 14.80 -0.58
CA GLU A 578 -10.55 15.59 0.52
C GLU A 578 -12.08 15.63 0.52
N THR A 579 -12.74 14.89 -0.38
CA THR A 579 -14.20 14.90 -0.52
C THR A 579 -14.84 13.62 0.04
N LEU A 580 -15.81 13.81 0.93
CA LEU A 580 -16.71 12.77 1.41
C LEU A 580 -17.98 12.74 0.56
N PHE A 581 -18.28 11.58 -0.03
CA PHE A 581 -19.53 11.34 -0.73
C PHE A 581 -20.45 10.48 0.12
N MET A 582 -21.73 10.87 0.20
CA MET A 582 -22.72 10.12 0.98
C MET A 582 -24.07 10.04 0.27
N THR A 583 -24.70 8.86 0.34
CA THR A 583 -26.08 8.68 -0.12
C THR A 583 -27.08 9.11 0.96
N GLU A 584 -28.08 9.88 0.59
CA GLU A 584 -29.28 10.10 1.39
C GLU A 584 -30.49 9.52 0.64
N SER A 585 -31.10 8.47 1.19
CA SER A 585 -32.18 7.75 0.51
C SER A 585 -33.54 8.01 1.14
N ALA A 586 -34.53 8.23 0.29
CA ALA A 586 -35.93 8.00 0.58
C ALA A 586 -36.53 7.10 -0.53
N HIS A 587 -37.67 6.46 -0.28
CA HIS A 587 -38.25 5.56 -1.28
C HIS A 587 -38.50 6.24 -2.64
N GLY A 588 -37.81 5.76 -3.69
CA GLY A 588 -37.88 6.26 -5.06
C GLY A 588 -37.40 7.70 -5.29
N HIS A 589 -36.65 8.30 -4.37
CA HIS A 589 -35.98 9.60 -4.53
C HIS A 589 -34.87 9.75 -3.49
N GLY A 590 -33.76 10.39 -3.83
CA GLY A 590 -32.69 10.63 -2.87
C GLY A 590 -31.64 11.55 -3.41
N HIS A 591 -30.60 11.76 -2.60
CA HIS A 591 -29.49 12.63 -2.94
C HIS A 591 -28.18 11.87 -2.82
N VAL A 592 -27.20 12.29 -3.62
CA VAL A 592 -25.79 12.08 -3.29
C VAL A 592 -25.25 13.45 -2.87
N ILE A 593 -24.60 13.50 -1.71
CA ILE A 593 -24.03 14.71 -1.13
C ILE A 593 -22.52 14.59 -1.25
N ALA A 594 -21.86 15.62 -1.78
CA ALA A 594 -20.42 15.83 -1.68
C ALA A 594 -20.15 16.83 -0.54
N PHE A 595 -19.27 16.45 0.38
CA PHE A 595 -18.89 17.25 1.53
C PHE A 595 -17.38 17.40 1.58
N ASP A 596 -16.92 18.63 1.57
CA ASP A 596 -15.51 18.99 1.70
C ASP A 596 -15.08 18.79 3.16
N LEU A 597 -14.05 17.97 3.37
CA LEU A 597 -13.53 17.63 4.70
C LEU A 597 -12.56 18.70 5.26
N GLU A 598 -11.96 19.54 4.42
CA GLU A 598 -11.08 20.63 4.83
C GLU A 598 -11.91 21.81 5.40
N HIS A 599 -12.89 22.26 4.64
CA HIS A 599 -13.79 23.38 4.94
C HIS A 599 -15.00 22.97 5.79
N MET A 600 -15.27 21.67 5.87
CA MET A 600 -16.38 21.08 6.63
C MET A 600 -17.75 21.61 6.18
N GLU A 601 -17.97 21.69 4.87
CA GLU A 601 -19.25 22.09 4.28
C GLU A 601 -19.67 21.26 3.07
N VAL A 602 -20.97 21.31 2.76
CA VAL A 602 -21.52 20.65 1.57
C VAL A 602 -21.19 21.49 0.36
N VAL A 603 -20.43 20.92 -0.57
CA VAL A 603 -20.03 21.59 -1.83
C VAL A 603 -21.01 21.29 -2.97
N GLU A 604 -21.53 20.06 -3.03
CA GLU A 604 -22.45 19.66 -4.10
C GLU A 604 -23.52 18.65 -3.62
N GLU A 605 -24.68 18.67 -4.29
CA GLU A 605 -25.80 17.77 -4.03
C GLU A 605 -26.51 17.39 -5.33
N TRP A 606 -26.54 16.10 -5.66
CA TRP A 606 -27.25 15.56 -6.84
C TRP A 606 -28.59 14.94 -6.44
N GLU A 607 -29.71 15.50 -6.95
CA GLU A 607 -31.05 14.92 -6.78
C GLU A 607 -31.27 13.78 -7.78
N LEU A 608 -31.57 12.58 -7.28
CA LEU A 608 -31.73 11.36 -8.06
C LEU A 608 -33.17 10.83 -7.98
N GLU A 609 -33.70 10.37 -9.11
CA GLU A 609 -35.01 9.68 -9.19
C GLU A 609 -34.92 8.18 -8.79
N ILE A 610 -33.99 7.84 -7.90
CA ILE A 610 -33.77 6.49 -7.33
C ILE A 610 -33.63 6.58 -5.80
N ALA A 611 -33.59 5.44 -5.10
CA ALA A 611 -33.20 5.40 -3.70
C ALA A 611 -31.71 4.99 -3.61
N PRO A 612 -30.75 5.93 -3.58
CA PRO A 612 -29.32 5.59 -3.62
C PRO A 612 -28.90 4.89 -2.32
N THR A 613 -28.20 3.76 -2.39
CA THR A 613 -27.87 2.94 -1.19
C THR A 613 -26.47 2.41 -1.11
N SER A 614 -25.79 2.40 -2.24
CA SER A 614 -24.40 2.02 -2.34
C SER A 614 -23.76 2.95 -3.34
N LEU A 615 -22.51 3.31 -3.08
CA LEU A 615 -21.73 4.13 -3.96
C LEU A 615 -20.29 3.61 -3.99
N ALA A 616 -19.68 3.69 -5.17
CA ALA A 616 -18.25 3.45 -5.36
C ALA A 616 -17.70 4.52 -6.29
N TYR A 617 -16.49 4.98 -6.01
CA TYR A 617 -15.74 5.84 -6.92
C TYR A 617 -14.91 4.99 -7.87
N VAL A 618 -15.03 5.28 -9.16
CA VAL A 618 -14.19 4.69 -10.21
C VAL A 618 -13.51 5.80 -11.01
N GLY A 619 -12.18 5.78 -11.06
CA GLY A 619 -11.38 6.86 -11.64
C GLY A 619 -9.99 6.93 -11.04
N ILE A 620 -9.34 8.07 -11.24
CA ILE A 620 -7.98 8.31 -10.73
C ILE A 620 -8.09 8.89 -9.33
N VAL A 621 -7.56 8.15 -8.38
CA VAL A 621 -7.22 8.69 -7.07
C VAL A 621 -5.76 9.11 -7.19
N SER A 622 -5.50 10.39 -7.45
CA SER A 622 -4.14 10.92 -7.37
C SER A 622 -3.83 11.16 -5.89
N ASP A 623 -2.61 10.83 -5.47
CA ASP A 623 -2.09 11.29 -4.17
C ASP A 623 -1.73 12.79 -4.20
N GLU A 624 -1.97 13.45 -5.34
CA GLU A 624 -1.63 14.83 -5.63
C GLU A 624 -2.71 15.46 -6.53
N ASP A 625 -3.50 16.38 -5.98
CA ASP A 625 -4.21 17.37 -6.80
C ASP A 625 -3.17 18.31 -7.42
N HIS A 626 -2.74 18.01 -8.65
CA HIS A 626 -2.04 18.98 -9.50
C HIS A 626 -2.97 19.49 -10.60
N PRO A 627 -3.64 20.65 -10.40
CA PRO A 627 -4.03 21.48 -11.52
C PRO A 627 -2.79 22.21 -12.05
N GLU A 628 -1.85 21.49 -12.66
CA GLU A 628 -0.74 22.09 -13.43
C GLU A 628 -1.21 22.36 -14.87
N ALA A 629 -2.25 23.17 -15.01
CA ALA A 629 -2.41 24.00 -16.21
C ALA A 629 -1.45 25.17 -16.05
N GLY A 630 -0.20 24.95 -16.48
CA GLY A 630 0.95 25.81 -16.28
C GLY A 630 0.68 27.32 -16.31
N HIS A 631 0.91 27.96 -15.18
CA HIS A 631 1.16 29.38 -15.07
C HIS A 631 2.51 29.61 -14.36
N GLY A 632 3.59 29.39 -15.10
CA GLY A 632 4.89 29.96 -14.77
C GLY A 632 4.87 31.48 -14.97
N ASP A 633 5.11 32.21 -13.88
CA ASP A 633 5.20 33.67 -13.85
C ASP A 633 6.45 34.21 -14.57
N GLU A 634 6.22 35.34 -15.26
CA GLU A 634 7.14 36.46 -15.52
C GLU A 634 8.56 36.19 -16.06
N ASP A 635 8.75 36.39 -17.38
CA ASP A 635 9.83 37.28 -17.85
C ASP A 635 9.55 37.88 -19.24
N GLU A 636 9.98 39.14 -19.38
CA GLU A 636 9.60 40.10 -20.41
C GLU A 636 10.14 39.78 -21.82
N HIS A 637 9.30 40.04 -22.85
CA HIS A 637 9.60 40.60 -24.18
C HIS A 637 9.27 39.76 -25.45
N ALA A 638 8.19 40.23 -26.11
CA ALA A 638 8.08 40.60 -27.52
C ALA A 638 7.95 39.51 -28.61
N HIS A 639 6.77 39.54 -29.27
CA HIS A 639 6.51 39.55 -30.73
C HIS A 639 7.45 38.74 -31.64
N GLU A 640 7.01 37.91 -32.58
CA GLU A 640 5.86 38.06 -33.48
C GLU A 640 5.70 36.75 -34.29
N ASP A 641 4.43 36.43 -34.58
CA ASP A 641 3.85 35.87 -35.81
C ASP A 641 4.80 35.44 -36.96
N GLU A 642 4.52 34.25 -37.51
CA GLU A 642 4.18 34.03 -38.94
C GLU A 642 3.85 32.52 -39.05
N ASP A 643 2.59 32.12 -39.17
CA ASP A 643 1.71 32.27 -40.33
C ASP A 643 1.63 30.96 -41.12
N GLU A 644 0.37 30.50 -41.26
CA GLU A 644 -0.21 30.09 -42.53
C GLU A 644 0.17 28.68 -43.06
N HIS A 645 -0.75 27.79 -43.44
CA HIS A 645 -2.09 28.02 -43.96
C HIS A 645 -2.85 26.70 -44.23
N ALA A 646 -4.17 26.83 -44.08
CA ALA A 646 -5.21 26.40 -45.02
C ALA A 646 -5.66 24.93 -45.04
N HIS A 647 -6.73 24.70 -44.27
CA HIS A 647 -8.08 24.37 -44.72
C HIS A 647 -8.28 24.04 -46.21
N GLU A 648 -9.02 22.96 -46.47
CA GLU A 648 -10.23 23.01 -47.32
C GLU A 648 -11.12 21.79 -47.02
N ASP A 649 -12.17 22.05 -46.23
CA ASP A 649 -13.59 21.84 -46.53
C ASP A 649 -14.12 20.49 -47.07
N GLU A 650 -15.02 19.97 -46.24
CA GLU A 650 -16.42 19.62 -46.56
C GLU A 650 -16.79 18.22 -47.10
N ASP A 651 -17.59 17.55 -46.25
CA ASP A 651 -18.89 16.94 -46.53
C ASP A 651 -19.03 15.41 -46.75
N GLU A 652 -19.66 14.82 -45.72
CA GLU A 652 -20.86 13.98 -45.73
C GLU A 652 -20.86 12.55 -46.33
N HIS A 653 -20.97 11.60 -45.40
CA HIS A 653 -21.93 10.48 -45.31
C HIS A 653 -22.03 9.35 -46.37
N ALA A 654 -21.98 8.13 -45.80
CA ALA A 654 -22.84 6.95 -46.01
C ALA A 654 -22.40 5.84 -46.99
N HIS A 655 -22.04 4.71 -46.35
CA HIS A 655 -22.46 3.31 -46.54
C HIS A 655 -22.28 2.53 -47.86
N GLU A 656 -22.04 1.22 -47.60
CA GLU A 656 -22.30 0.01 -48.39
C GLU A 656 -21.17 -0.53 -49.30
N ASP A 657 -20.58 -1.61 -48.77
CA ASP A 657 -20.52 -2.96 -49.34
C ASP A 657 -19.62 -3.33 -50.55
N GLU A 658 -19.01 -4.51 -50.35
CA GLU A 658 -18.61 -5.54 -51.31
C GLU A 658 -17.26 -5.44 -52.04
N ASP A 659 -16.37 -6.31 -51.57
CA ASP A 659 -15.73 -7.39 -52.33
C ASP A 659 -14.52 -7.12 -53.27
N GLU A 660 -13.48 -7.88 -52.94
CA GLU A 660 -12.71 -8.75 -53.84
C GLU A 660 -11.45 -8.22 -54.57
N HIS A 661 -10.34 -8.91 -54.22
CA HIS A 661 -9.20 -9.32 -55.05
C HIS A 661 -8.07 -8.30 -55.30
N ALA A 662 -6.87 -8.48 -54.71
CA ALA A 662 -5.84 -9.51 -54.93
C ALA A 662 -4.71 -9.04 -55.86
N HIS A 663 -3.51 -9.55 -55.56
CA HIS A 663 -2.23 -9.54 -56.29
C HIS A 663 -1.30 -8.35 -55.97
N GLU A 664 -0.22 -8.55 -55.23
CA GLU A 664 1.00 -9.38 -55.45
C GLU A 664 2.15 -8.48 -55.94
N ASP A 665 3.23 -8.54 -55.16
CA ASP A 665 4.64 -8.51 -55.51
C ASP A 665 5.21 -7.28 -56.24
N GLU A 666 6.20 -6.61 -55.64
CA GLU A 666 7.63 -6.89 -55.85
C GLU A 666 8.49 -5.80 -55.17
N ASP A 667 9.33 -6.25 -54.24
CA ASP A 667 10.71 -5.84 -53.93
C ASP A 667 11.23 -4.49 -54.43
N GLU A 668 11.77 -3.67 -53.52
CA GLU A 668 13.10 -3.06 -53.67
C GLU A 668 13.62 -2.53 -52.31
N HIS A 669 14.71 -3.14 -51.83
CA HIS A 669 15.49 -2.72 -50.67
C HIS A 669 16.13 -1.34 -50.90
N MET A 670 16.01 -0.44 -49.92
CA MET A 670 17.05 0.54 -49.58
C MET A 670 17.16 0.63 -48.05
N GLU A 671 18.34 0.29 -47.54
CA GLU A 671 18.83 0.73 -46.23
C GLU A 671 18.85 2.25 -46.20
N GLU A 672 18.20 2.87 -45.22
CA GLU A 672 18.75 3.99 -44.48
C GLU A 672 18.42 3.76 -43.01
N GLY A 673 19.47 3.73 -42.19
CA GLY A 673 19.36 3.59 -40.75
C GLY A 673 19.00 4.94 -40.13
N ASP A 674 18.08 4.89 -39.18
CA ASP A 674 18.00 5.85 -38.10
C ASP A 674 18.17 5.05 -36.81
N ALA A 675 19.32 5.26 -36.18
CA ALA A 675 19.58 4.83 -34.82
C ALA A 675 18.81 5.80 -33.91
N HIS A 676 17.69 5.33 -33.37
CA HIS A 676 17.01 6.00 -32.27
C HIS A 676 17.75 5.64 -30.98
N GLY A 677 18.68 6.52 -30.57
CA GLY A 677 19.16 6.54 -29.19
C GLY A 677 18.03 7.05 -28.32
N HIS A 678 17.42 6.16 -27.56
CA HIS A 678 16.48 6.50 -26.51
C HIS A 678 17.29 6.79 -25.24
N ASP A 679 17.55 8.07 -24.95
CA ASP A 679 17.94 8.48 -23.61
C ASP A 679 16.68 8.36 -22.74
N HIS A 680 16.59 7.25 -22.00
CA HIS A 680 15.57 7.02 -20.99
C HIS A 680 15.88 7.86 -19.75
N ALA A 681 14.83 8.31 -19.06
CA ALA A 681 14.86 9.14 -17.86
C ALA A 681 15.42 8.40 -16.64
N HIS A 682 16.70 8.04 -16.69
CA HIS A 682 17.50 7.68 -15.53
C HIS A 682 18.56 8.76 -15.36
N GLY A 683 18.87 9.15 -14.12
CA GLY A 683 20.01 10.02 -13.88
C GLY A 683 21.23 9.48 -14.62
N ALA A 684 22.02 10.35 -15.27
CA ALA A 684 23.13 9.89 -16.12
C ALA A 684 24.24 9.13 -15.35
N PHE A 685 24.14 9.06 -14.01
CA PHE A 685 25.15 8.56 -13.09
C PHE A 685 24.61 7.47 -12.18
N ASP A 686 25.45 6.46 -11.93
CA ASP A 686 25.16 5.37 -11.02
C ASP A 686 25.20 5.86 -9.56
N PRO A 687 24.10 5.74 -8.78
CA PRO A 687 24.07 6.15 -7.38
C PRO A 687 24.76 5.15 -6.42
N HIS A 688 25.08 3.93 -6.86
CA HIS A 688 25.56 2.83 -6.02
C HIS A 688 27.06 2.90 -5.71
N PHE A 689 27.56 4.11 -5.41
CA PHE A 689 28.99 4.40 -5.22
C PHE A 689 29.64 3.63 -4.07
N TRP A 690 28.83 3.12 -3.13
CA TRP A 690 29.30 2.39 -1.95
C TRP A 690 29.99 1.07 -2.28
N PHE A 691 29.87 0.58 -3.51
CA PHE A 691 30.65 -0.57 -3.97
C PHE A 691 32.14 -0.28 -4.21
N ASP A 692 32.54 1.00 -4.16
CA ASP A 692 33.94 1.43 -4.16
C ASP A 692 34.34 2.03 -2.79
N PRO A 693 35.14 1.30 -1.98
CA PRO A 693 35.61 1.82 -0.70
C PRO A 693 36.37 3.15 -0.77
N ASP A 694 37.01 3.49 -1.90
CA ASP A 694 37.69 4.80 -2.05
C ASP A 694 36.68 5.94 -2.12
N ARG A 695 35.51 5.70 -2.71
CA ARG A 695 34.41 6.67 -2.74
C ARG A 695 33.71 6.77 -1.40
N VAL A 696 33.59 5.65 -0.68
CA VAL A 696 33.12 5.67 0.72
C VAL A 696 34.07 6.46 1.61
N ILE A 697 35.39 6.40 1.39
CA ILE A 697 36.36 7.27 2.10
C ILE A 697 36.06 8.77 1.87
N ILE A 698 35.64 9.14 0.66
CA ILE A 698 35.22 10.52 0.36
C ILE A 698 33.91 10.83 1.09
N ALA A 699 32.90 9.97 0.99
CA ALA A 699 31.61 10.13 1.65
C ALA A 699 31.74 10.33 3.17
N VAL A 700 32.51 9.48 3.86
CA VAL A 700 32.71 9.60 5.31
C VAL A 700 33.55 10.83 5.68
N THR A 701 34.32 11.36 4.74
CA THR A 701 35.01 12.64 4.92
C THR A 701 34.02 13.80 4.88
N GLU A 702 33.14 13.83 3.88
CA GLU A 702 32.09 14.85 3.74
C GLU A 702 31.11 14.80 4.93
N ILE A 703 30.68 13.61 5.36
CA ILE A 703 29.81 13.45 6.54
C ILE A 703 30.49 14.07 7.78
N ALA A 704 31.78 13.78 8.01
CA ALA A 704 32.50 14.36 9.15
C ALA A 704 32.62 15.88 9.06
N GLU A 705 32.75 16.43 7.85
CA GLU A 705 32.79 17.88 7.61
C GLU A 705 31.44 18.54 7.89
N GLN A 706 30.33 17.96 7.43
CA GLN A 706 28.98 18.46 7.70
C GLN A 706 28.63 18.42 9.19
N LEU A 707 28.89 17.29 9.86
CA LEU A 707 28.68 17.18 11.31
C LEU A 707 29.56 18.19 12.09
N SER A 708 30.81 18.41 11.65
CA SER A 708 31.70 19.42 12.26
C SER A 708 31.22 20.86 12.02
N ALA A 709 30.54 21.13 10.90
CA ALA A 709 29.95 22.44 10.63
C ALA A 709 28.77 22.74 11.56
N LEU A 710 27.93 21.75 11.83
CA LEU A 710 26.79 21.85 12.75
C LEU A 710 27.23 21.91 14.21
N GLU A 711 28.21 21.07 14.60
CA GLU A 711 28.74 21.05 15.97
C GLU A 711 30.28 21.24 16.03
N PRO A 712 30.80 22.48 15.86
CA PRO A 712 32.25 22.75 15.83
C PRO A 712 33.00 22.40 17.13
N ALA A 713 32.28 22.22 18.24
CA ALA A 713 32.86 21.80 19.51
C ALA A 713 33.29 20.32 19.51
N SER A 714 32.73 19.52 18.60
CA SER A 714 32.97 18.08 18.44
C SER A 714 33.83 17.74 17.22
N GLU A 715 34.37 18.74 16.51
CA GLU A 715 35.18 18.56 15.29
C GLU A 715 36.33 17.54 15.47
N ASP A 716 37.10 17.65 16.55
CA ASP A 716 38.20 16.72 16.84
C ASP A 716 37.70 15.27 17.07
N TYR A 717 36.46 15.10 17.57
CA TYR A 717 35.84 13.80 17.81
C TYR A 717 35.38 13.14 16.50
N PHE A 718 34.64 13.87 15.66
CA PHE A 718 34.19 13.38 14.36
C PHE A 718 35.37 13.03 13.45
N ASN A 719 36.40 13.89 13.42
CA ASN A 719 37.61 13.65 12.64
C ASN A 719 38.38 12.40 13.11
N ALA A 720 38.44 12.15 14.43
CA ALA A 720 39.09 10.95 14.96
C ALA A 720 38.32 9.67 14.58
N ASN A 721 36.99 9.67 14.69
CA ASN A 721 36.15 8.54 14.31
C ASN A 721 36.24 8.26 12.80
N ARG A 722 36.21 9.32 11.98
CA ARG A 722 36.44 9.22 10.53
C ARG A 722 37.78 8.57 10.22
N ASP A 723 38.87 9.08 10.78
CA ASP A 723 40.22 8.56 10.50
C ASP A 723 40.37 7.08 10.91
N ASP A 724 39.76 6.69 12.03
CA ASP A 724 39.70 5.29 12.48
C ASP A 724 38.86 4.40 11.53
N TYR A 725 37.78 4.94 10.96
CA TYR A 725 36.95 4.21 10.00
C TYR A 725 37.59 4.10 8.62
N ILE A 726 38.23 5.17 8.13
CA ILE A 726 39.03 5.16 6.89
C ILE A 726 40.08 4.04 6.93
N ALA A 727 40.78 3.86 8.05
CA ALA A 727 41.75 2.78 8.19
C ALA A 727 41.11 1.38 8.05
N LYS A 728 39.84 1.20 8.43
CA LYS A 728 39.10 -0.05 8.23
C LYS A 728 38.63 -0.22 6.79
N LEU A 729 38.24 0.88 6.12
CA LEU A 729 37.89 0.89 4.69
C LEU A 729 39.11 0.54 3.84
N GLU A 730 40.29 1.08 4.14
CA GLU A 730 41.55 0.71 3.48
C GLU A 730 41.92 -0.77 3.73
N GLU A 731 41.63 -1.32 4.92
CA GLU A 731 41.83 -2.75 5.20
C GLU A 731 40.84 -3.63 4.43
N LEU A 732 39.57 -3.19 4.34
CA LEU A 732 38.53 -3.85 3.56
C LEU A 732 38.91 -3.88 2.08
N ASP A 733 39.30 -2.74 1.51
CA ASP A 733 39.70 -2.58 0.12
C ASP A 733 40.81 -3.57 -0.27
N HIS A 734 41.92 -3.58 0.48
CA HIS A 734 43.00 -4.55 0.25
C HIS A 734 42.53 -6.00 0.39
N TRP A 735 41.61 -6.28 1.32
CA TRP A 735 41.05 -7.63 1.45
C TRP A 735 40.20 -8.02 0.23
N ILE A 736 39.44 -7.08 -0.34
CA ILE A 736 38.66 -7.31 -1.57
C ILE A 736 39.61 -7.56 -2.74
N GLU A 737 40.64 -6.73 -2.92
CA GLU A 737 41.67 -6.92 -3.96
C GLU A 737 42.31 -8.31 -3.88
N ASP A 738 42.76 -8.71 -2.68
CA ASP A 738 43.38 -10.03 -2.44
C ASP A 738 42.40 -11.19 -2.71
N THR A 739 41.11 -11.00 -2.40
CA THR A 739 40.07 -12.03 -2.55
C THR A 739 39.65 -12.16 -4.02
N VAL A 740 39.42 -11.05 -4.72
CA VAL A 740 39.11 -11.02 -6.15
C VAL A 740 40.25 -11.58 -7.00
N ALA A 741 41.51 -11.35 -6.60
CA ALA A 741 42.68 -11.91 -7.28
C ALA A 741 42.71 -13.46 -7.32
N ALA A 742 41.84 -14.14 -6.56
CA ALA A 742 41.65 -15.59 -6.65
C ALA A 742 40.88 -16.03 -7.91
N VAL A 743 40.09 -15.14 -8.51
CA VAL A 743 39.35 -15.35 -9.77
C VAL A 743 40.22 -14.87 -10.93
N ASP A 744 40.42 -15.72 -11.95
CA ASP A 744 41.17 -15.35 -13.16
C ASP A 744 40.47 -14.18 -13.87
N ASP A 745 41.22 -13.20 -14.37
CA ASP A 745 40.68 -11.97 -14.98
C ASP A 745 39.69 -12.25 -16.13
N HIS A 746 39.83 -13.39 -16.83
CA HIS A 746 38.93 -13.81 -17.91
C HIS A 746 37.55 -14.26 -17.40
N ASP A 747 37.47 -14.72 -16.15
CA ASP A 747 36.25 -15.29 -15.56
C ASP A 747 35.53 -14.27 -14.67
N ARG A 748 36.01 -13.01 -14.62
CA ARG A 748 35.40 -11.89 -13.90
C ARG A 748 34.28 -11.24 -14.71
N ILE A 749 33.32 -12.05 -15.12
CA ILE A 749 32.14 -11.62 -15.89
C ILE A 749 30.91 -11.84 -15.03
N MET A 750 30.09 -10.81 -14.86
CA MET A 750 28.89 -10.84 -14.04
C MET A 750 27.66 -10.40 -14.82
N VAL A 751 26.54 -11.01 -14.49
CA VAL A 751 25.20 -10.58 -14.89
C VAL A 751 24.44 -10.32 -13.60
N THR A 752 23.78 -9.17 -13.46
CA THR A 752 23.13 -8.74 -12.21
C THR A 752 21.65 -8.47 -12.39
N SER A 753 20.90 -8.48 -11.27
CA SER A 753 19.47 -8.17 -11.26
C SER A 753 19.20 -6.73 -11.66
N HIS A 754 19.87 -5.74 -11.07
CA HIS A 754 19.82 -4.36 -11.56
C HIS A 754 21.21 -3.71 -11.65
N ASP A 755 21.26 -2.50 -12.20
CA ASP A 755 22.51 -1.81 -12.54
C ASP A 755 23.16 -1.13 -11.32
N ALA A 756 23.62 -1.92 -10.36
CA ALA A 756 24.22 -1.42 -9.11
C ALA A 756 25.73 -1.71 -8.95
N PHE A 757 26.29 -2.58 -9.78
CA PHE A 757 27.64 -3.11 -9.57
C PHE A 757 28.70 -2.44 -10.46
N GLY A 758 28.36 -1.35 -11.14
CA GLY A 758 29.26 -0.60 -12.02
C GLY A 758 30.56 -0.16 -11.32
N TYR A 759 30.44 0.42 -10.11
CA TYR A 759 31.60 0.81 -9.30
C TYR A 759 32.49 -0.37 -8.90
N PHE A 760 31.87 -1.49 -8.47
CA PHE A 760 32.60 -2.71 -8.12
C PHE A 760 33.40 -3.23 -9.32
N ALA A 761 32.74 -3.28 -10.48
CA ALA A 761 33.32 -3.79 -11.70
C ALA A 761 34.48 -2.92 -12.21
N ALA A 762 34.29 -1.61 -12.26
CA ALA A 762 35.31 -0.64 -12.66
C ALA A 762 36.56 -0.72 -11.77
N LYS A 763 36.37 -0.90 -10.46
CA LYS A 763 37.48 -0.93 -9.49
C LYS A 763 38.24 -2.26 -9.49
N TYR A 764 37.55 -3.38 -9.39
CA TYR A 764 38.19 -4.69 -9.19
C TYR A 764 38.39 -5.49 -10.49
N GLY A 765 38.04 -4.89 -11.63
CA GLY A 765 38.28 -5.45 -12.96
C GLY A 765 37.31 -6.55 -13.32
N PHE A 766 36.02 -6.36 -13.02
CA PHE A 766 34.95 -7.19 -13.58
C PHE A 766 34.34 -6.53 -14.81
N THR A 767 33.63 -7.33 -15.59
CA THR A 767 32.78 -6.88 -16.69
C THR A 767 31.33 -7.22 -16.34
N VAL A 768 30.47 -6.21 -16.29
CA VAL A 768 29.01 -6.39 -16.26
C VAL A 768 28.58 -6.68 -17.70
N ALA A 769 28.22 -7.94 -17.97
CA ALA A 769 27.89 -8.42 -19.30
C ALA A 769 26.41 -8.31 -19.65
N GLY A 770 25.58 -8.02 -18.65
CA GLY A 770 24.14 -7.91 -18.79
C GLY A 770 23.52 -7.51 -17.46
N VAL A 771 22.47 -6.72 -17.52
CA VAL A 771 21.67 -6.29 -16.38
C VAL A 771 20.22 -6.58 -16.72
N ILE A 772 19.48 -7.20 -15.79
CA ILE A 772 18.08 -7.55 -16.03
C ILE A 772 17.19 -6.31 -16.02
N ILE A 773 17.37 -5.43 -15.05
CA ILE A 773 16.70 -4.14 -14.94
C ILE A 773 17.76 -3.06 -15.21
N PRO A 774 17.90 -2.58 -16.46
CA PRO A 774 18.88 -1.55 -16.79
C PRO A 774 18.44 -0.19 -16.23
N GLY A 775 19.42 0.67 -15.93
CA GLY A 775 19.16 2.03 -15.45
C GLY A 775 19.21 2.18 -13.93
N GLY A 776 18.73 3.32 -13.44
CA GLY A 776 18.94 3.77 -12.07
C GLY A 776 17.86 3.40 -11.07
N GLY A 777 16.93 2.52 -11.41
CA GLY A 777 15.83 2.08 -10.53
C GLY A 777 15.58 0.57 -10.61
N THR A 778 14.60 0.09 -9.85
CA THR A 778 14.24 -1.35 -9.76
C THR A 778 12.78 -1.63 -10.10
N GLU A 779 12.00 -0.58 -10.37
CA GLU A 779 10.54 -0.64 -10.57
C GLU A 779 10.14 -1.01 -12.01
N LEU A 780 11.06 -0.86 -12.96
CA LEU A 780 10.82 -1.15 -14.36
C LEU A 780 11.12 -2.62 -14.67
N GLU A 781 10.09 -3.40 -14.99
CA GLU A 781 10.29 -4.71 -15.58
C GLU A 781 10.67 -4.58 -17.07
N PRO A 782 11.74 -5.25 -17.53
CA PRO A 782 12.11 -5.26 -18.95
C PRO A 782 11.01 -5.92 -19.79
N SER A 783 10.77 -5.36 -20.97
CA SER A 783 9.86 -5.94 -21.96
C SER A 783 10.33 -7.33 -22.42
N PRO A 784 9.45 -8.17 -22.98
CA PRO A 784 9.84 -9.46 -23.53
C PRO A 784 10.91 -9.39 -24.64
N GLN A 785 11.03 -8.23 -25.30
CA GLN A 785 12.02 -8.00 -26.36
C GLN A 785 13.40 -7.71 -25.75
N GLU A 786 13.46 -6.81 -24.76
CA GLU A 786 14.68 -6.51 -24.02
C GLU A 786 15.22 -7.75 -23.29
N LEU A 787 14.34 -8.56 -22.70
CA LEU A 787 14.76 -9.83 -22.08
C LEU A 787 15.35 -10.81 -23.11
N ALA A 788 14.80 -10.86 -24.33
CA ALA A 788 15.31 -11.71 -25.40
C ALA A 788 16.68 -11.21 -25.94
N GLU A 789 16.88 -9.90 -25.97
CA GLU A 789 18.17 -9.28 -26.31
C GLU A 789 19.21 -9.57 -25.24
N LEU A 790 18.86 -9.40 -23.96
CA LEU A 790 19.71 -9.75 -22.83
C LEU A 790 20.12 -11.23 -22.83
N VAL A 791 19.20 -12.15 -23.15
CA VAL A 791 19.53 -13.58 -23.32
C VAL A 791 20.64 -13.74 -24.36
N HIS A 792 20.57 -13.02 -25.48
CA HIS A 792 21.59 -13.09 -26.52
C HIS A 792 22.93 -12.51 -26.07
N GLU A 793 22.93 -11.34 -25.41
CA GLU A 793 24.14 -10.71 -24.87
C GLU A 793 24.84 -11.61 -23.84
N VAL A 794 24.07 -12.23 -22.96
CA VAL A 794 24.58 -13.15 -21.95
C VAL A 794 25.20 -14.40 -22.59
N GLU A 795 24.58 -14.97 -23.64
CA GLU A 795 25.15 -16.10 -24.39
C GLU A 795 26.48 -15.74 -25.10
N GLU A 796 26.61 -14.51 -25.60
CA GLU A 796 27.81 -14.05 -26.32
C GLU A 796 28.94 -13.60 -25.39
N SER A 797 28.60 -13.10 -24.19
CA SER A 797 29.56 -12.58 -23.21
C SER A 797 30.48 -13.65 -22.60
N GLY A 798 30.02 -14.91 -22.56
CA GLY A 798 30.71 -15.99 -21.85
C GLY A 798 30.50 -15.99 -20.33
N ALA A 799 29.52 -15.22 -19.83
CA ALA A 799 29.10 -15.27 -18.44
C ALA A 799 28.67 -16.70 -18.03
N THR A 800 28.95 -17.07 -16.79
CA THR A 800 28.60 -18.42 -16.25
C THR A 800 27.64 -18.36 -15.08
N VAL A 801 27.41 -17.17 -14.52
CA VAL A 801 26.60 -16.91 -13.35
C VAL A 801 25.81 -15.63 -13.56
N VAL A 802 24.51 -15.68 -13.22
CA VAL A 802 23.69 -14.49 -12.95
C VAL A 802 23.51 -14.38 -11.45
N PHE A 803 23.71 -13.18 -10.93
CA PHE A 803 23.56 -12.86 -9.53
C PHE A 803 22.24 -12.16 -9.29
N SER A 804 21.46 -12.67 -8.34
CA SER A 804 20.24 -12.01 -7.90
C SER A 804 20.38 -11.44 -6.50
N GLU A 805 19.65 -10.36 -6.29
CA GLU A 805 19.68 -9.60 -5.05
C GLU A 805 18.60 -10.06 -4.08
N VAL A 806 18.74 -9.68 -2.81
CA VAL A 806 17.75 -10.05 -1.77
C VAL A 806 16.54 -9.12 -1.77
N GLN A 807 16.67 -7.92 -2.31
CA GLN A 807 15.65 -6.87 -2.32
C GLN A 807 14.65 -7.02 -3.49
N ILE A 808 15.06 -7.69 -4.57
CA ILE A 808 14.32 -7.74 -5.83
C ILE A 808 13.91 -9.18 -6.13
N SER A 809 12.74 -9.35 -6.75
CA SER A 809 12.26 -10.66 -7.21
C SER A 809 13.27 -11.36 -8.12
N ASP A 810 13.58 -12.63 -7.83
CA ASP A 810 14.50 -13.42 -8.64
C ASP A 810 13.83 -14.08 -9.87
N ARG A 811 12.56 -13.79 -10.14
CA ARG A 811 11.77 -14.38 -11.23
C ARG A 811 12.44 -14.20 -12.60
N LEU A 812 12.82 -12.97 -12.93
CA LEU A 812 13.47 -12.67 -14.21
C LEU A 812 14.89 -13.27 -14.28
N ALA A 813 15.63 -13.26 -13.16
CA ALA A 813 16.94 -13.89 -13.07
C ALA A 813 16.88 -15.41 -13.24
N ARG A 814 15.83 -16.06 -12.73
CA ARG A 814 15.54 -17.48 -12.98
C ARG A 814 15.24 -17.74 -14.44
N THR A 815 14.39 -16.92 -15.06
CA THR A 815 14.06 -17.05 -16.50
C THR A 815 15.31 -16.93 -17.35
N LEU A 816 16.15 -15.92 -17.11
CA LEU A 816 17.41 -15.72 -17.81
C LEU A 816 18.37 -16.91 -17.62
N ALA A 817 18.49 -17.44 -16.39
CA ALA A 817 19.30 -18.61 -16.09
C ALA A 817 18.79 -19.88 -16.79
N ASP A 818 17.47 -20.07 -16.87
CA ASP A 818 16.85 -21.24 -17.50
C ASP A 818 17.01 -21.21 -19.03
N GLU A 819 16.90 -20.04 -19.66
CA GLU A 819 17.04 -19.87 -21.12
C GLU A 819 18.51 -19.95 -21.58
N THR A 820 19.43 -19.30 -20.86
CA THR A 820 20.87 -19.27 -21.22
C THR A 820 21.65 -20.48 -20.68
N GLY A 821 21.11 -21.16 -19.68
CA GLY A 821 21.75 -22.29 -19.00
C GLY A 821 22.87 -21.92 -18.04
N ILE A 822 23.03 -20.64 -17.69
CA ILE A 822 23.97 -20.18 -16.65
C ILE A 822 23.40 -20.44 -15.24
N ARG A 823 24.24 -20.33 -14.20
CA ARG A 823 23.80 -20.57 -12.83
C ARG A 823 23.21 -19.30 -12.21
N LEU A 824 22.06 -19.43 -11.55
CA LEU A 824 21.54 -18.40 -10.65
C LEU A 824 22.20 -18.51 -9.27
N VAL A 825 22.74 -17.40 -8.77
CA VAL A 825 23.27 -17.26 -7.41
C VAL A 825 22.61 -16.05 -6.75
N GLY A 826 21.71 -16.32 -5.80
CA GLY A 826 21.06 -15.26 -5.01
C GLY A 826 21.83 -14.89 -3.76
N GLY A 827 21.38 -13.81 -3.12
CA GLY A 827 21.88 -13.37 -1.82
C GLY A 827 22.78 -12.14 -1.86
N LEU A 828 22.90 -11.46 -3.01
CA LEU A 828 23.59 -10.18 -3.05
C LEU A 828 22.73 -9.10 -2.40
N HIS A 829 23.39 -8.18 -1.70
CA HIS A 829 22.77 -6.97 -1.21
C HIS A 829 23.24 -5.80 -2.08
N ALA A 830 22.33 -5.03 -2.67
CA ALA A 830 22.71 -3.89 -3.51
C ALA A 830 22.38 -2.54 -2.86
N GLY A 831 21.12 -2.31 -2.48
CA GLY A 831 20.63 -1.02 -1.99
C GLY A 831 20.55 -0.85 -0.47
N THR A 832 20.64 -1.94 0.31
CA THR A 832 20.35 -1.91 1.75
C THR A 832 21.17 -2.94 2.53
N LEU A 833 21.53 -2.60 3.77
CA LEU A 833 22.15 -3.50 4.73
C LEU A 833 21.20 -4.62 5.11
N GLY A 834 21.75 -5.77 5.48
CA GLY A 834 20.96 -6.91 5.94
C GLY A 834 20.48 -6.74 7.39
N GLY A 835 19.34 -7.37 7.70
CA GLY A 835 18.83 -7.48 9.07
C GLY A 835 19.68 -8.42 9.95
N ASP A 836 19.29 -8.56 11.21
CA ASP A 836 20.01 -9.35 12.22
C ASP A 836 20.27 -10.80 11.76
N GLY A 837 21.54 -11.20 11.71
CA GLY A 837 21.95 -12.57 11.35
C GLY A 837 22.16 -12.80 9.86
N SER A 838 22.02 -11.76 9.03
CA SER A 838 22.32 -11.80 7.59
C SER A 838 23.81 -11.93 7.27
N GLY A 839 24.69 -11.50 8.18
CA GLY A 839 26.11 -11.31 7.88
C GLY A 839 26.40 -10.06 7.05
N ALA A 840 25.42 -9.17 6.85
CA ALA A 840 25.53 -7.91 6.13
C ALA A 840 25.01 -6.73 6.98
N GLU A 841 25.10 -6.83 8.32
CA GLU A 841 24.47 -5.90 9.26
C GLU A 841 25.12 -4.51 9.33
N ASN A 842 26.34 -4.36 8.84
CA ASN A 842 27.05 -3.08 8.70
C ASN A 842 27.79 -3.06 7.35
N TYR A 843 28.22 -1.89 6.91
CA TYR A 843 28.81 -1.72 5.58
C TYR A 843 30.04 -2.64 5.34
N LEU A 844 30.90 -2.84 6.34
CA LEU A 844 32.08 -3.70 6.19
C LEU A 844 31.70 -5.17 5.99
N ASP A 845 30.67 -5.63 6.69
CA ASP A 845 30.17 -7.01 6.59
C ASP A 845 29.33 -7.21 5.32
N PHE A 846 28.53 -6.20 4.92
CA PHE A 846 27.86 -6.12 3.63
C PHE A 846 28.84 -6.36 2.46
N MET A 847 29.94 -5.62 2.43
CA MET A 847 30.95 -5.77 1.37
C MET A 847 31.62 -7.15 1.41
N ARG A 848 31.95 -7.66 2.60
CA ARG A 848 32.56 -9.00 2.73
C ARG A 848 31.65 -10.12 2.29
N THR A 849 30.36 -10.02 2.60
CA THR A 849 29.35 -11.01 2.23
C THR A 849 29.14 -11.02 0.72
N ASN A 850 28.92 -9.86 0.10
CA ASN A 850 28.79 -9.74 -1.35
C ASN A 850 30.02 -10.26 -2.09
N VAL A 851 31.23 -9.83 -1.71
CA VAL A 851 32.48 -10.30 -2.34
C VAL A 851 32.68 -11.80 -2.14
N GLY A 852 32.32 -12.33 -0.97
CA GLY A 852 32.36 -13.76 -0.68
C GLY A 852 31.44 -14.58 -1.59
N ILE A 853 30.23 -14.08 -1.87
CA ILE A 853 29.27 -14.70 -2.79
C ILE A 853 29.79 -14.64 -4.22
N ILE A 854 30.21 -13.46 -4.69
CA ILE A 854 30.71 -13.24 -6.07
C ILE A 854 31.92 -14.13 -6.36
N VAL A 855 32.96 -14.06 -5.52
CA VAL A 855 34.18 -14.85 -5.71
C VAL A 855 33.92 -16.33 -5.52
N GLY A 856 33.08 -16.70 -4.54
CA GLY A 856 32.68 -18.08 -4.30
C GLY A 856 32.00 -18.70 -5.52
N ALA A 857 31.06 -17.98 -6.13
CA ALA A 857 30.35 -18.44 -7.31
C ALA A 857 31.27 -18.57 -8.52
N LEU A 858 32.12 -17.59 -8.80
CA LEU A 858 32.99 -17.59 -9.99
C LEU A 858 34.21 -18.53 -9.88
N SER A 859 34.50 -19.05 -8.68
CA SER A 859 35.59 -20.00 -8.44
C SER A 859 35.20 -21.48 -8.56
N GLU A 860 33.91 -21.78 -8.77
CA GLU A 860 33.36 -23.14 -8.93
C GLU A 860 33.33 -23.60 -10.38
#